data_AF-A0A1A8AET8-F1
#
_entry.id   AF-A0A1A8AET8-F1
#
_cell.length_a   1.000
_cell.length_b   1.000
_cell.length_c   1.000
_cell.angle_alpha   90.00
_cell.angle_beta   90.00
_cell.angle_gamma   90.00
#
_symmetry.space_group_name_H-M   'P 1'
#
loop_
_entity.id
_entity.type
_entity.pdbx_description
1 polymer ?
#
loop_
_entity_poly.entity_id
_entity_poly.type
_entity_poly.pdbx_seq_one_letter_code
_entity_poly.pdbx_strand_id
1 'polypeptide(L)'
;MDQLQILLTCVFLSVRIQPAWSQTHEVCSGTQNGLSSTGSQENQYNLIRDRYDGCEIIMGNLEITQIESNWDFSFLKTIREVTGYVLIAMNHFREIPLGQLRVIRGNSLYERRFALSVFFNYPKDGSNGLRQLGLSNLTEILEGGVQIINNLYLSYGPWIFWQDIVRDNSAPIDIQHNGKRGPCHKSCGDYCWGPNKDNCQILTKMVCAPQCNGRCFGTSPRDCCHIECAAGCKGPLDVDCFACRHFNDSGACVPQCPKTLMYNKQTFQMETNPNAKYQYGSICVSQCPTHFVVDGSSCVSACPLDKMEVEKEGQRQCELCSGFCPKVCEGTGAEHRQTVDSSNIDSFINCTKIQGSLHFLVTGILGDDYNNISSLDAKKLEVFKTVREITDILNIQSWPEELNDLSVFSSLTTIQGRSLYKRFSLMVMHIPSLTSLGLRSLREINDGSVYISQNDNLCYHHTVNWTQLFRGRRVRVNNLNNNKPLAECVAEGHVCDPLCSDSGCWGPGPDQCLSCRNYSRDGSCVGSCKFLSGAPREFARSDGECVACHPECKLQGGKVSCTGPGADECMACTNFQDGPYCMSSCPSGVNDGQKGLIFKFPNKEGRCEPCHYNCTQGCLGPRVKDCLETARLTVSSGQITGIALGVPAGLIFCLVLFFLGVLYHRGLAIRRKRAMRRYLESGDSFEPLGPGEKGTKVYARILRPSELKKIKLLGFGVFGTVHKGFWTPEGETVKIPVAIKTIHDNSGRQTFTEITE
;
A
#
# COMPACT_ATOMS: atom_id res chain seq x y z
N MET A 1 3.82 43.95 69.76
CA MET A 1 2.35 43.97 69.72
C MET A 1 1.90 44.26 68.30
N ASP A 2 1.44 43.33 67.49
CA ASP A 2 1.31 41.90 67.68
C ASP A 2 1.33 41.20 66.33
N GLN A 3 2.09 40.11 66.31
CA GLN A 3 2.22 39.09 65.28
C GLN A 3 0.96 38.19 65.20
N LEU A 4 -0.21 38.69 65.61
CA LEU A 4 -1.38 37.86 65.92
C LEU A 4 -2.63 38.18 65.09
N GLN A 5 -2.50 38.88 63.97
CA GLN A 5 -3.65 39.19 63.10
C GLN A 5 -3.52 38.71 61.64
N ILE A 6 -2.41 38.05 61.28
CA ILE A 6 -2.20 37.50 59.92
C ILE A 6 -2.49 35.99 59.85
N LEU A 7 -2.71 35.33 61.00
CA LEU A 7 -2.89 33.86 61.06
C LEU A 7 -4.35 33.37 60.98
N LEU A 8 -5.35 34.24 60.87
CA LEU A 8 -6.76 33.86 60.94
C LEU A 8 -7.55 33.99 59.62
N THR A 9 -6.94 34.45 58.53
CA THR A 9 -7.59 34.51 57.21
C THR A 9 -7.11 33.44 56.21
N CYS A 10 -6.39 32.42 56.67
CA CYS A 10 -5.90 31.31 55.81
C CYS A 10 -6.57 29.94 56.07
N VAL A 11 -7.64 29.85 56.88
CA VAL A 11 -8.22 28.55 57.29
C VAL A 11 -9.57 28.19 56.63
N PHE A 12 -10.15 29.03 55.76
CA PHE A 12 -11.47 28.73 55.15
C PHE A 12 -11.56 28.77 53.62
N LEU A 13 -10.45 28.60 52.91
CA LEU A 13 -10.47 28.38 51.45
C LEU A 13 -9.59 27.19 51.04
N SER A 14 -9.71 26.07 51.75
CA SER A 14 -9.38 24.75 51.19
C SER A 14 -10.61 24.22 50.43
N VAL A 15 -11.02 24.92 49.38
CA VAL A 15 -11.75 24.26 48.29
C VAL A 15 -10.74 23.30 47.70
N ARG A 16 -10.96 21.99 47.91
CA ARG A 16 -10.28 20.94 47.16
C ARG A 16 -10.55 21.22 45.68
N ILE A 17 -9.61 21.90 45.02
CA ILE A 17 -9.44 21.75 43.59
C ILE A 17 -8.94 20.32 43.43
N GLN A 18 -9.87 19.39 43.23
CA GLN A 18 -9.51 18.11 42.63
C GLN A 18 -8.81 18.47 41.32
N PRO A 19 -7.56 18.03 41.09
CA PRO A 19 -7.01 18.11 39.75
C PRO A 19 -8.00 17.33 38.88
N ALA A 20 -8.45 17.94 37.78
CA ALA A 20 -9.13 17.20 36.74
C ALA A 20 -8.14 16.12 36.29
N TRP A 21 -8.30 14.91 36.83
CA TRP A 21 -7.59 13.74 36.37
C TRP A 21 -8.02 13.57 34.91
N SER A 22 -7.15 13.97 33.98
CA SER A 22 -7.18 13.43 32.63
C SER A 22 -7.26 11.92 32.79
N GLN A 23 -8.35 11.29 32.34
CA GLN A 23 -8.48 9.84 32.40
C GLN A 23 -7.36 9.24 31.53
N THR A 24 -6.27 8.83 32.16
CA THR A 24 -5.21 8.06 31.52
C THR A 24 -5.73 6.64 31.41
N HIS A 25 -6.21 6.25 30.24
CA HIS A 25 -6.52 4.85 29.95
C HIS A 25 -5.24 4.02 30.08
N GLU A 26 -5.28 2.92 30.81
CA GLU A 26 -4.17 1.98 30.86
C GLU A 26 -4.15 1.13 29.58
N VAL A 27 -3.05 1.24 28.83
CA VAL A 27 -2.86 0.60 27.53
C VAL A 27 -1.78 -0.47 27.68
N CYS A 28 -2.02 -1.63 27.08
CA CYS A 28 -1.07 -2.75 27.11
C CYS A 28 -0.90 -3.35 25.71
N SER A 29 0.27 -3.94 25.45
CA SER A 29 0.55 -4.61 24.17
C SER A 29 -0.07 -6.00 24.13
N GLY A 30 -0.73 -6.35 23.03
CA GLY A 30 -1.26 -7.69 22.79
C GLY A 30 -0.18 -8.72 22.39
N THR A 31 -0.61 -9.92 22.02
CA THR A 31 0.25 -11.02 21.55
C THR A 31 -0.06 -11.41 20.10
N GLN A 32 0.83 -12.17 19.46
CA GLN A 32 0.64 -12.70 18.11
C GLN A 32 1.24 -14.11 17.99
N ASN A 33 0.93 -14.95 18.97
CA ASN A 33 1.43 -16.31 19.07
C ASN A 33 0.48 -17.32 18.40
N GLY A 34 -0.76 -16.92 18.10
CA GLY A 34 -1.79 -17.83 17.60
C GLY A 34 -2.03 -18.97 18.58
N LEU A 35 -1.73 -20.20 18.16
CA LEU A 35 -1.84 -21.40 18.99
C LEU A 35 -0.52 -21.87 19.61
N SER A 36 0.58 -21.14 19.40
CA SER A 36 1.88 -21.48 20.00
C SER A 36 1.89 -21.14 21.49
N SER A 37 2.45 -22.03 22.32
CA SER A 37 2.68 -21.81 23.75
C SER A 37 4.17 -21.80 24.07
N THR A 38 4.56 -21.08 25.12
CA THR A 38 5.95 -20.97 25.57
C THR A 38 6.07 -21.47 27.02
N GLY A 39 6.86 -22.54 27.21
CA GLY A 39 7.13 -23.08 28.53
C GLY A 39 5.97 -23.85 29.16
N SER A 40 5.91 -23.86 30.50
CA SER A 40 4.84 -24.49 31.26
C SER A 40 3.55 -23.66 31.22
N GLN A 41 2.40 -24.28 31.50
CA GLN A 41 1.14 -23.56 31.63
C GLN A 41 1.24 -22.44 32.67
N GLU A 42 1.95 -22.65 33.79
CA GLU A 42 2.07 -21.67 34.87
C GLU A 42 2.82 -20.42 34.38
N ASN A 43 3.89 -20.61 33.61
CA ASN A 43 4.61 -19.51 32.99
C ASN A 43 3.70 -18.75 32.01
N GLN A 44 2.92 -19.48 31.20
CA GLN A 44 1.99 -18.86 30.27
C GLN A 44 0.94 -18.00 30.98
N TYR A 45 0.35 -18.50 32.07
CA TYR A 45 -0.62 -17.73 32.86
C TYR A 45 0.01 -16.52 33.53
N ASN A 46 1.19 -16.65 34.13
CA ASN A 46 1.90 -15.53 34.73
C ASN A 46 2.21 -14.45 33.66
N LEU A 47 2.65 -14.84 32.46
CA LEU A 47 2.86 -13.90 31.34
C LEU A 47 1.57 -13.19 30.90
N ILE A 48 0.43 -13.89 30.89
CA ILE A 48 -0.88 -13.30 30.57
C ILE A 48 -1.29 -12.31 31.68
N ARG A 49 -1.17 -12.70 32.94
CA ARG A 49 -1.51 -11.86 34.09
C ARG A 49 -0.64 -10.60 34.12
N ASP A 50 0.68 -10.76 34.09
CA ASP A 50 1.62 -9.65 34.21
C ASP A 50 1.48 -8.64 33.04
N ARG A 51 0.95 -9.08 31.90
CA ARG A 51 0.69 -8.22 30.73
C ARG A 51 -0.64 -7.47 30.78
N TYR A 52 -1.69 -8.11 31.29
CA TYR A 52 -3.06 -7.59 31.18
C TYR A 52 -3.66 -7.12 32.51
N ASP A 53 -2.99 -7.33 33.64
CA ASP A 53 -3.43 -6.78 34.93
C ASP A 53 -3.45 -5.24 34.88
N GLY A 54 -4.57 -4.64 35.31
CA GLY A 54 -4.85 -3.20 35.21
C GLY A 54 -5.26 -2.69 33.81
N CYS A 55 -5.02 -3.46 32.74
CA CYS A 55 -5.19 -2.96 31.37
C CYS A 55 -6.66 -2.70 30.99
N GLU A 56 -6.92 -1.55 30.35
CA GLU A 56 -8.22 -1.20 29.77
C GLU A 56 -8.26 -1.40 28.24
N ILE A 57 -7.16 -1.11 27.54
CA ILE A 57 -7.08 -1.16 26.07
C ILE A 57 -5.90 -2.03 25.62
N ILE A 58 -6.19 -3.12 24.91
CA ILE A 58 -5.16 -3.99 24.34
C ILE A 58 -4.81 -3.51 22.91
N MET A 59 -3.57 -3.05 22.74
CA MET A 59 -2.95 -2.71 21.47
C MET A 59 -2.37 -3.96 20.81
N GLY A 60 -3.22 -4.68 20.07
CA GLY A 60 -2.90 -5.95 19.43
C GLY A 60 -3.99 -6.97 19.70
N ASN A 61 -3.61 -8.25 19.75
CA ASN A 61 -4.56 -9.34 19.94
C ASN A 61 -4.61 -9.80 21.40
N LEU A 62 -5.78 -10.27 21.84
CA LEU A 62 -5.97 -10.98 23.09
C LEU A 62 -6.03 -12.48 22.81
N GLU A 63 -4.97 -13.20 23.14
CA GLU A 63 -4.88 -14.65 22.93
C GLU A 63 -4.85 -15.37 24.29
N ILE A 64 -5.91 -16.13 24.58
CA ILE A 64 -6.02 -16.99 25.76
C ILE A 64 -6.12 -18.42 25.26
N THR A 65 -5.00 -19.15 25.31
CA THR A 65 -4.88 -20.47 24.70
C THR A 65 -4.23 -21.48 25.63
N GLN A 66 -4.58 -22.76 25.51
CA GLN A 66 -3.91 -23.89 26.19
C GLN A 66 -3.90 -23.81 27.74
N ILE A 67 -4.92 -23.19 28.35
CA ILE A 67 -5.04 -23.12 29.80
C ILE A 67 -5.85 -24.32 30.31
N GLU A 68 -5.17 -25.35 30.80
CA GLU A 68 -5.83 -26.58 31.29
C GLU A 68 -6.19 -26.53 32.78
N SER A 69 -5.55 -25.64 33.53
CA SER A 69 -5.76 -25.42 34.96
C SER A 69 -6.86 -24.39 35.22
N ASN A 70 -7.57 -24.51 36.35
CA ASN A 70 -8.64 -23.56 36.72
C ASN A 70 -8.08 -22.35 37.49
N TRP A 71 -7.32 -21.50 36.79
CA TRP A 71 -6.77 -20.26 37.35
C TRP A 71 -7.74 -19.08 37.29
N ASP A 72 -7.41 -18.03 38.05
CA ASP A 72 -8.25 -16.84 38.16
C ASP A 72 -7.92 -15.80 37.08
N PHE A 73 -8.85 -15.58 36.15
CA PHE A 73 -8.72 -14.55 35.11
C PHE A 73 -9.40 -13.22 35.49
N SER A 74 -9.71 -12.99 36.77
CA SER A 74 -10.43 -11.79 37.23
C SER A 74 -9.79 -10.47 36.81
N PHE A 75 -8.47 -10.43 36.61
CA PHE A 75 -7.73 -9.27 36.10
C PHE A 75 -8.18 -8.83 34.70
N LEU A 76 -8.76 -9.73 33.88
CA LEU A 76 -9.28 -9.38 32.54
C LEU A 76 -10.56 -8.51 32.60
N LYS A 77 -11.18 -8.33 33.76
CA LYS A 77 -12.44 -7.56 33.91
C LYS A 77 -12.29 -6.08 33.58
N THR A 78 -11.08 -5.54 33.61
CA THR A 78 -10.80 -4.12 33.31
C THR A 78 -10.79 -3.84 31.81
N ILE A 79 -10.58 -4.86 30.98
CA ILE A 79 -10.44 -4.70 29.53
C ILE A 79 -11.76 -4.23 28.92
N ARG A 80 -11.70 -3.12 28.19
CA ARG A 80 -12.82 -2.49 27.49
C ARG A 80 -12.69 -2.55 25.97
N GLU A 81 -11.47 -2.66 25.47
CA GLU A 81 -11.21 -2.62 24.02
C GLU A 81 -10.03 -3.50 23.64
N VAL A 82 -10.17 -4.19 22.50
CA VAL A 82 -9.09 -4.94 21.83
C VAL A 82 -8.97 -4.43 20.40
N THR A 83 -7.79 -3.94 20.01
CA THR A 83 -7.60 -3.35 18.67
C THR A 83 -7.42 -4.40 17.56
N GLY A 84 -6.87 -5.57 17.88
CA GLY A 84 -6.72 -6.70 16.97
C GLY A 84 -7.91 -7.66 17.04
N TYR A 85 -7.60 -8.96 17.17
CA TYR A 85 -8.59 -10.03 17.38
C TYR A 85 -8.55 -10.60 18.80
N VAL A 86 -9.60 -11.34 19.15
CA VAL A 86 -9.71 -12.13 20.39
C VAL A 86 -9.73 -13.62 20.04
N LEU A 87 -8.80 -14.39 20.60
CA LEU A 87 -8.68 -15.84 20.41
C LEU A 87 -8.80 -16.54 21.77
N ILE A 88 -9.79 -17.41 21.89
CA ILE A 88 -10.03 -18.24 23.09
C ILE A 88 -10.06 -19.69 22.63
N ALA A 89 -8.94 -20.40 22.78
CA ALA A 89 -8.82 -21.74 22.21
C ALA A 89 -8.17 -22.76 23.15
N MET A 90 -8.67 -24.00 23.15
CA MET A 90 -8.02 -25.12 23.87
C MET A 90 -7.89 -24.89 25.38
N ASN A 91 -8.89 -24.27 26.02
CA ASN A 91 -8.91 -24.01 27.46
C ASN A 91 -9.89 -24.90 28.23
N HIS A 92 -9.65 -25.15 29.52
CA HIS A 92 -10.51 -25.97 30.38
C HIS A 92 -11.30 -25.16 31.43
N PHE A 93 -11.05 -23.85 31.56
CA PHE A 93 -11.82 -22.98 32.46
C PHE A 93 -13.28 -22.86 32.05
N ARG A 94 -14.15 -22.51 33.00
CA ARG A 94 -15.61 -22.47 32.79
C ARG A 94 -16.12 -21.14 32.23
N GLU A 95 -15.41 -20.06 32.50
CA GLU A 95 -15.79 -18.71 32.11
C GLU A 95 -14.54 -17.85 31.94
N ILE A 96 -14.60 -16.92 30.98
CA ILE A 96 -13.64 -15.83 30.84
C ILE A 96 -14.32 -14.50 31.19
N PRO A 97 -13.82 -13.75 32.19
CA PRO A 97 -14.54 -12.61 32.76
C PRO A 97 -14.25 -11.30 31.98
N LEU A 98 -14.61 -11.25 30.71
CA LEU A 98 -14.46 -10.08 29.83
C LEU A 98 -15.70 -9.16 29.84
N GLY A 99 -16.32 -8.99 31.01
CA GLY A 99 -17.64 -8.37 31.15
C GLY A 99 -17.69 -6.90 30.73
N GLN A 100 -16.54 -6.21 30.73
CA GLN A 100 -16.42 -4.81 30.33
C GLN A 100 -15.98 -4.61 28.88
N LEU A 101 -15.62 -5.67 28.15
CA LEU A 101 -15.19 -5.57 26.75
C LEU A 101 -16.35 -5.05 25.91
N ARG A 102 -16.16 -3.91 25.23
CA ARG A 102 -17.20 -3.23 24.43
C ARG A 102 -16.98 -3.37 22.94
N VAL A 103 -15.72 -3.30 22.52
CA VAL A 103 -15.32 -3.23 21.12
C VAL A 103 -14.15 -4.16 20.84
N ILE A 104 -14.25 -4.91 19.75
CA ILE A 104 -13.12 -5.54 19.07
C ILE A 104 -12.96 -4.84 17.72
N ARG A 105 -11.81 -4.22 17.46
CA ARG A 105 -11.65 -3.40 16.24
C ARG A 105 -11.34 -4.24 15.00
N GLY A 106 -10.58 -5.33 15.13
CA GLY A 106 -10.26 -6.18 14.00
C GLY A 106 -9.16 -5.62 13.07
N ASN A 107 -8.27 -4.75 13.57
CA ASN A 107 -7.11 -4.26 12.79
C ASN A 107 -6.19 -5.40 12.33
N SER A 108 -6.24 -6.52 13.03
CA SER A 108 -5.66 -7.82 12.68
C SER A 108 -6.72 -8.89 12.89
N LEU A 109 -6.73 -9.91 12.03
CA LEU A 109 -7.74 -10.97 12.04
C LEU A 109 -7.10 -12.35 12.15
N TYR A 110 -7.65 -13.21 13.01
CA TYR A 110 -7.25 -14.61 13.08
C TYR A 110 -7.65 -15.32 11.79
N GLU A 111 -6.73 -16.10 11.21
CA GLU A 111 -6.85 -16.69 9.87
C GLU A 111 -7.25 -15.68 8.78
N ARG A 112 -6.92 -14.39 8.96
CA ARG A 112 -7.31 -13.28 8.06
C ARG A 112 -8.82 -13.11 7.88
N ARG A 113 -9.66 -13.70 8.76
CA ARG A 113 -11.12 -13.71 8.60
C ARG A 113 -11.88 -13.30 9.86
N PHE A 114 -11.39 -13.67 11.03
CA PHE A 114 -12.17 -13.59 12.26
C PHE A 114 -11.56 -12.61 13.26
N ALA A 115 -12.39 -11.74 13.82
CA ALA A 115 -12.04 -10.86 14.93
C ALA A 115 -12.31 -11.52 16.28
N LEU A 116 -13.22 -12.50 16.33
CA LEU A 116 -13.45 -13.34 17.50
C LEU A 116 -13.43 -14.82 17.10
N SER A 117 -12.50 -15.58 17.67
CA SER A 117 -12.39 -17.02 17.46
C SER A 117 -12.43 -17.77 18.79
N VAL A 118 -13.39 -18.67 18.95
CA VAL A 118 -13.61 -19.47 20.17
C VAL A 118 -13.76 -20.94 19.80
N PHE A 119 -12.79 -21.78 20.14
CA PHE A 119 -12.85 -23.19 19.77
C PHE A 119 -12.10 -24.17 20.68
N PHE A 120 -12.57 -25.42 20.72
CA PHE A 120 -11.96 -26.52 21.48
C PHE A 120 -11.75 -26.25 22.97
N ASN A 121 -12.60 -25.45 23.62
CA ASN A 121 -12.45 -25.12 25.04
C ASN A 121 -13.06 -26.18 25.98
N TYR A 122 -12.56 -27.40 25.89
CA TYR A 122 -12.91 -28.54 26.74
C TYR A 122 -11.77 -29.58 26.74
N PRO A 123 -11.56 -30.34 27.83
CA PRO A 123 -10.57 -31.40 27.89
C PRO A 123 -11.01 -32.60 27.05
N LYS A 124 -10.03 -33.37 26.56
CA LYS A 124 -10.31 -34.64 25.86
C LYS A 124 -11.11 -35.61 26.73
N ASP A 125 -10.81 -35.63 28.03
CA ASP A 125 -11.46 -36.47 29.04
C ASP A 125 -12.01 -35.59 30.18
N GLY A 126 -13.27 -35.81 30.57
CA GLY A 126 -13.93 -35.10 31.68
C GLY A 126 -15.14 -34.27 31.26
N SER A 127 -15.80 -33.61 32.23
CA SER A 127 -17.04 -32.82 32.06
C SER A 127 -16.88 -31.32 32.37
N ASN A 128 -15.63 -30.87 32.47
CA ASN A 128 -15.26 -29.48 32.68
C ASN A 128 -14.94 -28.81 31.33
N GLY A 129 -15.04 -27.49 31.22
CA GLY A 129 -14.83 -26.75 29.97
C GLY A 129 -15.68 -25.49 29.93
N LEU A 130 -15.48 -24.68 28.89
CA LEU A 130 -16.08 -23.35 28.76
C LEU A 130 -17.60 -23.43 28.64
N ARG A 131 -18.30 -22.78 29.57
CA ARG A 131 -19.77 -22.76 29.65
C ARG A 131 -20.38 -21.45 29.18
N GLN A 132 -19.70 -20.34 29.44
CA GLN A 132 -20.16 -19.00 29.08
C GLN A 132 -19.01 -18.10 28.64
N LEU A 133 -19.29 -17.26 27.65
CA LEU A 133 -18.44 -16.14 27.24
C LEU A 133 -18.94 -14.93 28.02
N GLY A 134 -18.17 -14.45 29.01
CA GLY A 134 -18.56 -13.31 29.85
C GLY A 134 -18.51 -11.97 29.11
N LEU A 135 -19.10 -11.86 27.91
CA LEU A 135 -19.00 -10.73 26.99
C LEU A 135 -20.25 -9.84 27.02
N SER A 136 -20.81 -9.60 28.22
CA SER A 136 -22.12 -8.94 28.36
C SER A 136 -22.20 -7.52 27.77
N ASN A 137 -21.08 -6.80 27.73
CA ASN A 137 -21.01 -5.44 27.17
C ASN A 137 -20.49 -5.37 25.73
N LEU A 138 -20.20 -6.51 25.09
CA LEU A 138 -19.69 -6.53 23.72
C LEU A 138 -20.83 -6.24 22.74
N THR A 139 -20.80 -5.05 22.14
CA THR A 139 -21.83 -4.59 21.20
C THR A 139 -21.26 -4.12 19.87
N GLU A 140 -19.94 -4.17 19.67
CA GLU A 140 -19.30 -3.82 18.40
C GLU A 140 -18.12 -4.74 18.06
N ILE A 141 -18.16 -5.25 16.83
CA ILE A 141 -16.98 -5.74 16.10
C ILE A 141 -16.88 -4.89 14.83
N LEU A 142 -15.85 -4.05 14.73
CA LEU A 142 -15.74 -3.08 13.63
C LEU A 142 -15.38 -3.75 12.30
N GLU A 143 -14.40 -4.66 12.32
CA GLU A 143 -13.94 -5.43 11.17
C GLU A 143 -13.74 -6.90 11.56
N GLY A 144 -13.98 -7.82 10.62
CA GLY A 144 -13.82 -9.26 10.82
C GLY A 144 -15.09 -9.99 11.29
N GLY A 145 -15.08 -11.30 11.04
CA GLY A 145 -16.17 -12.21 11.39
C GLY A 145 -16.06 -12.79 12.80
N VAL A 146 -16.95 -13.74 13.09
CA VAL A 146 -17.00 -14.49 14.36
C VAL A 146 -16.97 -15.97 14.06
N GLN A 147 -16.10 -16.70 14.77
CA GLN A 147 -16.00 -18.15 14.70
C GLN A 147 -16.19 -18.73 16.10
N ILE A 148 -17.23 -19.53 16.30
CA ILE A 148 -17.48 -20.26 17.54
C ILE A 148 -17.76 -21.72 17.18
N ILE A 149 -16.73 -22.56 17.26
CA ILE A 149 -16.80 -23.93 16.79
C ILE A 149 -16.29 -24.93 17.82
N ASN A 150 -16.90 -26.10 17.90
CA ASN A 150 -16.42 -27.18 18.77
C ASN A 150 -16.24 -26.73 20.23
N ASN A 151 -17.26 -26.16 20.86
CA ASN A 151 -17.26 -25.89 22.30
C ASN A 151 -18.38 -26.69 22.97
N LEU A 152 -18.06 -27.92 23.37
CA LEU A 152 -19.04 -28.94 23.79
C LEU A 152 -19.96 -28.49 24.93
N TYR A 153 -19.47 -27.66 25.86
CA TYR A 153 -20.20 -27.22 27.05
C TYR A 153 -20.71 -25.77 26.98
N LEU A 154 -20.51 -25.08 25.86
CA LEU A 154 -20.84 -23.65 25.72
C LEU A 154 -22.33 -23.45 25.41
N SER A 155 -23.07 -22.81 26.32
CA SER A 155 -24.55 -22.78 26.27
C SER A 155 -25.18 -21.46 25.83
N TYR A 156 -24.45 -20.35 25.79
CA TYR A 156 -25.04 -19.01 25.59
C TYR A 156 -24.47 -18.27 24.37
N GLY A 157 -23.16 -18.02 24.32
CA GLY A 157 -22.49 -17.26 23.25
C GLY A 157 -22.84 -17.66 21.79
N PRO A 158 -22.96 -18.96 21.43
CA PRO A 158 -23.40 -19.39 20.10
C PRO A 158 -24.79 -18.88 19.69
N TRP A 159 -25.62 -18.49 20.66
CA TRP A 159 -27.02 -18.15 20.48
C TRP A 159 -27.30 -16.65 20.61
N ILE A 160 -26.26 -15.81 20.58
CA ILE A 160 -26.35 -14.35 20.55
C ILE A 160 -26.79 -13.85 19.18
N PHE A 161 -27.46 -12.69 19.13
CA PHE A 161 -27.82 -12.02 17.88
C PHE A 161 -26.61 -11.27 17.31
N TRP A 162 -25.71 -12.00 16.64
CA TRP A 162 -24.43 -11.49 16.15
C TRP A 162 -24.56 -10.39 15.09
N GLN A 163 -25.66 -10.33 14.34
CA GLN A 163 -25.88 -9.27 13.34
C GLN A 163 -25.98 -7.86 13.95
N ASP A 164 -26.34 -7.75 15.23
CA ASP A 164 -26.30 -6.48 15.97
C ASP A 164 -24.86 -6.08 16.33
N ILE A 165 -24.00 -7.04 16.66
CA ILE A 165 -22.62 -6.80 17.14
C ILE A 165 -21.68 -6.57 15.96
N VAL A 166 -21.69 -7.49 14.99
CA VAL A 166 -20.82 -7.44 13.82
C VAL A 166 -21.27 -6.31 12.90
N ARG A 167 -20.37 -5.35 12.68
CA ARG A 167 -20.68 -4.15 11.91
C ARG A 167 -20.98 -4.49 10.44
N ASP A 168 -20.09 -5.23 9.81
CA ASP A 168 -20.22 -5.66 8.42
C ASP A 168 -21.11 -6.90 8.30
N ASN A 169 -22.27 -6.74 7.67
CA ASN A 169 -23.23 -7.82 7.46
C ASN A 169 -22.71 -8.92 6.51
N SER A 170 -21.64 -8.66 5.76
CA SER A 170 -21.00 -9.64 4.87
C SER A 170 -19.91 -10.47 5.55
N ALA A 171 -19.48 -10.09 6.76
CA ALA A 171 -18.44 -10.81 7.49
C ALA A 171 -18.93 -12.23 7.91
N PRO A 172 -18.05 -13.24 7.88
CA PRO A 172 -18.44 -14.63 8.16
C PRO A 172 -18.79 -14.82 9.63
N ILE A 173 -19.93 -15.48 9.89
CA ILE A 173 -20.36 -15.89 11.23
C ILE A 173 -20.49 -17.42 11.24
N ASP A 174 -19.46 -18.09 11.73
CA ASP A 174 -19.31 -19.54 11.71
C ASP A 174 -19.58 -20.13 13.09
N ILE A 175 -20.78 -20.68 13.30
CA ILE A 175 -21.22 -21.24 14.58
C ILE A 175 -21.61 -22.70 14.40
N GLN A 176 -20.80 -23.64 14.90
CA GLN A 176 -20.99 -25.08 14.65
C GLN A 176 -20.54 -25.94 15.83
N HIS A 177 -21.17 -27.11 16.01
CA HIS A 177 -20.73 -28.14 16.98
C HIS A 177 -20.53 -27.62 18.43
N ASN A 178 -21.46 -26.79 18.92
CA ASN A 178 -21.41 -26.24 20.29
C ASN A 178 -22.44 -26.90 21.21
N GLY A 179 -22.35 -26.57 22.51
CA GLY A 179 -23.29 -27.02 23.53
C GLY A 179 -24.74 -26.58 23.31
N LYS A 180 -25.66 -27.26 24.01
CA LYS A 180 -27.09 -26.95 23.94
C LYS A 180 -27.37 -25.55 24.49
N ARG A 181 -28.34 -24.86 23.86
CA ARG A 181 -28.82 -23.54 24.28
C ARG A 181 -29.32 -23.57 25.73
N GLY A 182 -28.75 -22.71 26.56
CA GLY A 182 -29.19 -22.50 27.94
C GLY A 182 -30.42 -21.57 28.02
N PRO A 183 -31.22 -21.65 29.10
CA PRO A 183 -32.35 -20.75 29.29
C PRO A 183 -31.89 -19.35 29.70
N CYS A 184 -32.38 -18.32 28.99
CA CYS A 184 -32.18 -16.92 29.36
C CYS A 184 -33.14 -16.47 30.46
N HIS A 185 -32.77 -15.41 31.18
CA HIS A 185 -33.70 -14.72 32.08
C HIS A 185 -34.91 -14.19 31.28
N LYS A 186 -36.10 -14.20 31.88
CA LYS A 186 -37.39 -13.87 31.21
C LYS A 186 -37.41 -12.47 30.56
N SER A 187 -36.59 -11.54 31.04
CA SER A 187 -36.52 -10.17 30.51
C SER A 187 -35.62 -10.03 29.27
N CYS A 188 -34.79 -11.02 28.94
CA CYS A 188 -33.83 -10.93 27.84
C CYS A 188 -34.45 -11.28 26.47
N GLY A 189 -35.70 -11.77 26.46
CA GLY A 189 -36.22 -12.48 25.31
C GLY A 189 -35.36 -13.71 25.03
N ASP A 190 -34.88 -13.82 23.79
CA ASP A 190 -34.12 -14.97 23.31
C ASP A 190 -32.60 -14.85 23.48
N TYR A 191 -32.05 -13.64 23.64
CA TYR A 191 -30.61 -13.43 23.50
C TYR A 191 -29.95 -13.03 24.82
N CYS A 192 -29.04 -13.87 25.31
CA CYS A 192 -28.29 -13.63 26.54
C CYS A 192 -26.90 -14.28 26.51
N TRP A 193 -25.97 -13.68 27.24
CA TRP A 193 -24.61 -14.19 27.47
C TRP A 193 -24.53 -15.17 28.64
N GLY A 194 -25.60 -15.29 29.43
CA GLY A 194 -25.69 -16.09 30.65
C GLY A 194 -27.13 -16.10 31.22
N PRO A 195 -27.37 -16.83 32.32
CA PRO A 195 -28.72 -17.06 32.84
C PRO A 195 -29.33 -15.87 33.59
N ASN A 196 -28.52 -14.89 34.01
CA ASN A 196 -28.97 -13.81 34.88
C ASN A 196 -29.50 -12.61 34.07
N LYS A 197 -30.25 -11.72 34.75
CA LYS A 197 -30.86 -10.52 34.15
C LYS A 197 -29.83 -9.55 33.57
N ASP A 198 -28.68 -9.42 34.21
CA ASP A 198 -27.55 -8.58 33.79
C ASP A 198 -26.77 -9.17 32.61
N ASN A 199 -27.06 -10.41 32.21
CA ASN A 199 -26.46 -11.04 31.03
C ASN A 199 -27.33 -10.94 29.77
N CYS A 200 -28.42 -10.18 29.78
CA CYS A 200 -29.19 -9.94 28.56
C CYS A 200 -28.32 -9.27 27.48
N GLN A 201 -28.49 -9.65 26.22
CA GLN A 201 -27.81 -8.94 25.13
C GLN A 201 -28.37 -7.52 25.00
N ILE A 202 -27.46 -6.55 24.93
CA ILE A 202 -27.80 -5.15 24.67
C ILE A 202 -27.81 -4.95 23.15
N LEU A 203 -28.94 -4.47 22.60
CA LEU A 203 -29.09 -4.21 21.17
C LEU A 203 -28.90 -2.72 20.88
N THR A 204 -28.02 -2.39 19.94
CA THR A 204 -27.64 -0.99 19.66
C THR A 204 -27.56 -0.66 18.17
N LYS A 205 -27.90 -1.60 17.27
CA LYS A 205 -27.91 -1.40 15.80
C LYS A 205 -29.24 -1.78 15.17
N MET A 206 -29.74 -2.98 15.46
CA MET A 206 -30.90 -3.54 14.77
C MET A 206 -32.24 -3.00 15.30
N VAL A 207 -32.24 -2.42 16.50
CA VAL A 207 -33.41 -1.78 17.11
C VAL A 207 -33.55 -0.29 16.76
N CYS A 208 -32.56 0.27 16.06
CA CYS A 208 -32.48 1.69 15.80
C CYS A 208 -33.50 2.16 14.78
N ALA A 209 -33.88 3.43 14.88
CA ALA A 209 -34.71 4.08 13.86
C ALA A 209 -33.96 4.15 12.52
N PRO A 210 -34.66 4.06 11.36
CA PRO A 210 -34.02 4.07 10.04
C PRO A 210 -33.20 5.33 9.71
N GLN A 211 -33.40 6.43 10.44
CA GLN A 211 -32.66 7.68 10.27
C GLN A 211 -31.28 7.66 10.97
N CYS A 212 -31.00 6.69 11.83
CA CYS A 212 -29.73 6.61 12.52
C CYS A 212 -28.62 6.15 11.56
N ASN A 213 -27.51 6.88 11.52
CA ASN A 213 -26.34 6.56 10.68
C ASN A 213 -25.42 5.47 11.26
N GLY A 214 -25.80 4.89 12.40
CA GLY A 214 -24.94 3.98 13.16
C GLY A 214 -25.68 3.37 14.34
N ARG A 215 -25.18 3.60 15.55
CA ARG A 215 -25.72 3.04 16.79
C ARG A 215 -26.85 3.90 17.38
N CYS A 216 -27.59 3.34 18.33
CA CYS A 216 -28.61 4.04 19.10
C CYS A 216 -28.66 3.54 20.55
N PHE A 217 -29.34 4.30 21.40
CA PHE A 217 -29.64 3.95 22.80
C PHE A 217 -31.14 3.78 23.06
N GLY A 218 -31.95 3.77 21.98
CA GLY A 218 -33.40 3.64 21.99
C GLY A 218 -33.96 3.51 20.57
N THR A 219 -35.27 3.36 20.46
CA THR A 219 -35.96 3.10 19.17
C THR A 219 -36.44 4.38 18.47
N SER A 220 -36.36 5.53 19.14
CA SER A 220 -36.78 6.82 18.57
C SER A 220 -35.70 7.39 17.65
N PRO A 221 -36.06 8.18 16.61
CA PRO A 221 -35.07 8.95 15.84
C PRO A 221 -34.26 9.96 16.65
N ARG A 222 -34.69 10.28 17.89
CA ARG A 222 -33.95 11.13 18.82
C ARG A 222 -32.88 10.37 19.61
N ASP A 223 -32.95 9.05 19.61
CA ASP A 223 -32.06 8.17 20.38
C ASP A 223 -30.87 7.68 19.53
N CYS A 224 -30.62 8.34 18.39
CA CYS A 224 -29.45 8.04 17.57
C CYS A 224 -28.17 8.55 18.25
N CYS A 225 -27.12 7.72 18.21
CA CYS A 225 -25.79 8.12 18.67
C CYS A 225 -25.10 9.04 17.66
N HIS A 226 -24.07 9.75 18.13
CA HIS A 226 -23.15 10.45 17.24
C HIS A 226 -22.51 9.48 16.24
N ILE A 227 -22.20 9.96 15.03
CA ILE A 227 -21.63 9.13 13.94
C ILE A 227 -20.26 8.53 14.25
N GLU A 228 -19.54 9.17 15.18
CA GLU A 228 -18.24 8.73 15.70
C GLU A 228 -18.35 7.79 16.91
N CYS A 229 -19.56 7.44 17.35
CA CYS A 229 -19.73 6.42 18.37
C CYS A 229 -19.63 5.00 17.79
N ALA A 230 -18.94 4.13 18.52
CA ALA A 230 -18.96 2.68 18.39
C ALA A 230 -19.62 2.05 19.62
N ALA A 231 -20.12 0.82 19.50
CA ALA A 231 -20.79 0.04 20.56
C ALA A 231 -22.10 0.61 21.11
N GLY A 232 -22.34 1.92 21.01
CA GLY A 232 -23.52 2.59 21.56
C GLY A 232 -23.13 3.91 22.22
N CYS A 233 -24.09 4.52 22.90
CA CYS A 233 -23.90 5.79 23.58
C CYS A 233 -24.92 5.96 24.72
N LYS A 234 -24.72 6.99 25.54
CA LYS A 234 -25.69 7.42 26.57
C LYS A 234 -26.52 8.63 26.13
N GLY A 235 -26.15 9.24 25.00
CA GLY A 235 -26.70 10.49 24.49
C GLY A 235 -26.19 10.77 23.07
N PRO A 236 -26.68 11.85 22.43
CA PRO A 236 -26.44 12.11 21.02
C PRO A 236 -25.10 12.76 20.70
N LEU A 237 -24.31 13.20 21.69
CA LEU A 237 -23.06 13.92 21.47
C LEU A 237 -21.87 12.97 21.25
N ASP A 238 -20.79 13.49 20.67
CA ASP A 238 -19.52 12.79 20.45
C ASP A 238 -18.77 12.41 21.74
N VAL A 239 -19.12 13.03 22.86
CA VAL A 239 -18.64 12.72 24.21
C VAL A 239 -19.47 11.67 24.96
N ASP A 240 -20.64 11.32 24.44
CA ASP A 240 -21.57 10.39 25.10
C ASP A 240 -21.35 8.92 24.68
N CYS A 241 -20.37 8.68 23.80
CA CYS A 241 -20.12 7.37 23.21
C CYS A 241 -19.60 6.35 24.24
N PHE A 242 -19.97 5.08 24.06
CA PHE A 242 -19.40 3.99 24.87
C PHE A 242 -17.96 3.65 24.47
N ALA A 243 -17.63 3.85 23.20
CA ALA A 243 -16.30 3.78 22.62
C ALA A 243 -16.26 4.64 21.35
N CYS A 244 -15.08 5.08 20.94
CA CYS A 244 -14.93 5.86 19.71
C CYS A 244 -14.73 4.97 18.51
N ARG A 245 -15.44 5.28 17.43
CA ARG A 245 -15.32 4.60 16.13
C ARG A 245 -13.90 4.72 15.60
N HIS A 246 -13.35 5.92 15.57
CA HIS A 246 -11.98 6.18 15.14
C HIS A 246 -11.08 6.49 16.34
N PHE A 247 -11.06 7.73 16.81
CA PHE A 247 -10.15 8.16 17.88
C PHE A 247 -10.87 8.81 19.05
N ASN A 248 -10.38 8.56 20.26
CA ASN A 248 -10.75 9.29 21.46
C ASN A 248 -9.74 10.43 21.69
N ASP A 249 -10.22 11.67 21.61
CA ASP A 249 -9.46 12.87 21.95
C ASP A 249 -9.99 13.47 23.26
N SER A 250 -9.36 13.07 24.37
CA SER A 250 -9.69 13.58 25.72
C SER A 250 -11.19 13.47 26.09
N GLY A 251 -11.83 12.38 25.66
CA GLY A 251 -13.24 12.05 25.92
C GLY A 251 -14.17 12.26 24.74
N ALA A 252 -13.79 13.07 23.75
CA ALA A 252 -14.59 13.29 22.54
C ALA A 252 -14.17 12.33 21.42
N CYS A 253 -15.15 11.71 20.76
CA CYS A 253 -14.88 10.85 19.61
C CYS A 253 -14.72 11.66 18.32
N VAL A 254 -13.51 11.63 17.77
CA VAL A 254 -13.12 12.39 16.59
C VAL A 254 -12.71 11.47 15.43
N PRO A 255 -12.96 11.87 14.18
CA PRO A 255 -12.58 11.07 13.02
C PRO A 255 -11.06 11.05 12.78
N GLN A 256 -10.34 12.10 13.21
CA GLN A 256 -8.88 12.23 13.10
C GLN A 256 -8.34 13.03 14.28
N CYS A 257 -7.16 12.66 14.78
CA CYS A 257 -6.46 13.48 15.77
C CYS A 257 -6.05 14.85 15.18
N PRO A 258 -5.92 15.89 16.04
CA PRO A 258 -5.40 17.19 15.64
C PRO A 258 -4.09 17.09 14.83
N LYS A 259 -4.12 17.53 13.57
CA LYS A 259 -2.99 17.42 12.64
C LYS A 259 -1.77 18.21 13.11
N THR A 260 -0.59 17.75 12.72
CA THR A 260 0.71 18.39 13.03
C THR A 260 0.92 19.74 12.36
N LEU A 261 0.27 19.94 11.21
CA LEU A 261 0.34 21.19 10.46
C LEU A 261 -1.05 21.84 10.36
N MET A 262 -1.07 23.15 10.47
CA MET A 262 -2.24 24.02 10.28
C MET A 262 -1.92 25.07 9.22
N TYR A 263 -2.92 25.45 8.43
CA TYR A 263 -2.75 26.51 7.44
C TYR A 263 -2.89 27.88 8.11
N ASN A 264 -1.84 28.69 8.05
CA ASN A 264 -1.87 30.06 8.54
C ASN A 264 -2.34 31.01 7.44
N LYS A 265 -3.48 31.67 7.70
CA LYS A 265 -4.14 32.60 6.76
C LYS A 265 -3.31 33.85 6.44
N GLN A 266 -2.35 34.21 7.29
CA GLN A 266 -1.52 35.41 7.15
C GLN A 266 -0.26 35.13 6.31
N THR A 267 0.36 33.96 6.51
CA THR A 267 1.58 33.56 5.81
C THR A 267 1.32 32.74 4.55
N PHE A 268 0.09 32.24 4.36
CA PHE A 268 -0.32 31.38 3.24
C PHE A 268 0.45 30.05 3.18
N GLN A 269 0.98 29.61 4.33
CA GLN A 269 1.78 28.40 4.48
C GLN A 269 1.18 27.45 5.50
N MET A 270 1.64 26.20 5.44
CA MET A 270 1.41 25.22 6.50
C MET A 270 2.44 25.45 7.61
N GLU A 271 1.96 25.68 8.82
CA GLU A 271 2.77 25.91 10.03
C GLU A 271 2.49 24.83 11.07
N THR A 272 3.41 24.65 12.01
CA THR A 272 3.25 23.67 13.10
C THR A 272 2.06 24.03 13.98
N ASN A 273 1.15 23.08 14.17
CA ASN A 273 -0.01 23.24 15.04
C ASN A 273 0.39 22.98 16.51
N PRO A 274 0.25 23.94 17.43
CA PRO A 274 0.59 23.76 18.84
C PRO A 274 -0.31 22.74 19.57
N ASN A 275 -1.52 22.50 19.06
CA ASN A 275 -2.46 21.53 19.61
C ASN A 275 -2.36 20.17 18.91
N ALA A 276 -1.29 19.92 18.15
CA ALA A 276 -1.09 18.67 17.46
C ALA A 276 -1.10 17.49 18.45
N LYS A 277 -1.75 16.40 18.04
CA LYS A 277 -1.70 15.13 18.75
C LYS A 277 -1.44 14.01 17.74
N TYR A 278 -0.73 13.00 18.21
CA TYR A 278 -0.41 11.80 17.45
C TYR A 278 -1.47 10.72 17.69
N GLN A 279 -1.74 9.95 16.64
CA GLN A 279 -2.57 8.77 16.71
C GLN A 279 -1.78 7.65 17.40
N TYR A 280 -2.29 7.17 18.52
CA TYR A 280 -1.74 6.00 19.21
C TYR A 280 -2.86 4.96 19.37
N GLY A 281 -2.91 4.01 18.43
CA GLY A 281 -4.03 3.07 18.32
C GLY A 281 -5.34 3.80 18.09
N SER A 282 -6.23 3.77 19.09
CA SER A 282 -7.56 4.38 19.07
C SER A 282 -7.68 5.68 19.89
N ILE A 283 -6.55 6.22 20.36
CA ILE A 283 -6.53 7.45 21.18
C ILE A 283 -5.60 8.50 20.58
N CYS A 284 -5.83 9.77 20.91
CA CYS A 284 -4.95 10.89 20.54
C CYS A 284 -4.05 11.28 21.71
N VAL A 285 -2.74 11.24 21.50
CA VAL A 285 -1.72 11.56 22.52
C VAL A 285 -0.88 12.76 22.10
N SER A 286 -0.53 13.65 23.03
CA SER A 286 0.35 14.79 22.74
C SER A 286 1.80 14.37 22.47
N GLN A 287 2.23 13.25 23.04
CA GLN A 287 3.56 12.68 22.86
C GLN A 287 3.44 11.15 22.73
N CYS A 288 4.20 10.57 21.80
CA CYS A 288 4.28 9.11 21.71
C CYS A 288 4.97 8.51 22.95
N PRO A 289 4.56 7.30 23.40
CA PRO A 289 5.24 6.61 24.49
C PRO A 289 6.73 6.37 24.21
N THR A 290 7.52 6.22 25.25
CA THR A 290 9.00 6.18 25.19
C THR A 290 9.56 5.17 24.20
N HIS A 291 8.91 4.02 23.99
CA HIS A 291 9.35 2.96 23.05
C HIS A 291 8.80 3.09 21.62
N PHE A 292 7.98 4.11 21.34
CA PHE A 292 7.43 4.38 20.01
C PHE A 292 8.18 5.51 19.30
N VAL A 293 8.03 5.54 17.98
CA VAL A 293 8.62 6.53 17.07
C VAL A 293 7.48 7.23 16.32
N VAL A 294 7.63 8.52 16.05
CA VAL A 294 6.64 9.30 15.29
C VAL A 294 6.82 9.04 13.80
N ASP A 295 5.79 8.54 13.12
CA ASP A 295 5.71 8.55 11.66
C ASP A 295 4.54 9.43 11.19
N GLY A 296 4.86 10.60 10.64
CA GLY A 296 3.87 11.58 10.23
C GLY A 296 3.02 12.09 11.40
N SER A 297 1.78 11.60 11.51
CA SER A 297 0.82 11.95 12.58
C SER A 297 0.50 10.77 13.51
N SER A 298 1.31 9.71 13.51
CA SER A 298 1.02 8.46 14.21
C SER A 298 2.23 7.94 14.98
N CYS A 299 1.97 7.24 16.09
CA CYS A 299 2.99 6.55 16.87
C CYS A 299 3.13 5.11 16.37
N VAL A 300 4.30 4.76 15.84
CA VAL A 300 4.63 3.42 15.34
C VAL A 300 5.74 2.77 16.16
N SER A 301 5.78 1.45 16.23
CA SER A 301 6.82 0.73 16.97
C SER A 301 8.16 0.69 16.23
N ALA A 302 8.15 0.86 14.90
CA ALA A 302 9.32 0.91 14.04
C ALA A 302 9.00 1.74 12.80
N CYS A 303 10.01 2.38 12.22
CA CYS A 303 9.83 3.11 10.97
C CYS A 303 9.54 2.19 9.79
N PRO A 304 8.77 2.66 8.79
CA PRO A 304 8.65 2.00 7.50
C PRO A 304 10.00 1.70 6.83
N LEU A 305 10.03 0.73 5.92
CA LEU A 305 11.28 0.26 5.26
C LEU A 305 12.02 1.34 4.46
N ASP A 306 11.32 2.37 4.01
CA ASP A 306 11.83 3.52 3.26
C ASP A 306 12.22 4.71 4.16
N LYS A 307 12.11 4.56 5.48
CA LYS A 307 12.42 5.58 6.47
C LYS A 307 13.42 5.09 7.50
N MET A 308 14.14 6.02 8.09
CA MET A 308 15.05 5.79 9.20
C MET A 308 14.60 6.56 10.43
N GLU A 309 14.89 6.00 11.61
CA GLU A 309 14.68 6.67 12.88
C GLU A 309 15.75 7.74 13.08
N VAL A 310 15.30 8.98 13.26
CA VAL A 310 16.15 10.12 13.60
C VAL A 310 15.64 10.77 14.86
N GLU A 311 16.55 11.32 15.65
CA GLU A 311 16.21 12.06 16.86
C GLU A 311 16.21 13.55 16.55
N LYS A 312 15.04 14.19 16.66
CA LYS A 312 14.86 15.63 16.44
C LYS A 312 14.16 16.24 17.64
N GLU A 313 14.75 17.28 18.21
CA GLU A 313 14.19 17.99 19.38
C GLU A 313 13.85 17.06 20.57
N GLY A 314 14.60 15.97 20.74
CA GLY A 314 14.39 14.97 21.81
C GLY A 314 13.23 13.99 21.57
N GLN A 315 12.64 13.99 20.37
CA GLN A 315 11.62 13.02 19.95
C GLN A 315 12.16 12.16 18.79
N ARG A 316 11.92 10.85 18.87
CA ARG A 316 12.29 9.88 17.82
C ARG A 316 11.24 9.94 16.72
N GLN A 317 11.66 10.22 15.49
CA GLN A 317 10.79 10.38 14.33
C GLN A 317 11.32 9.63 13.11
N CYS A 318 10.43 9.26 12.20
CA CYS A 318 10.76 8.57 10.96
C CYS A 318 10.94 9.57 9.82
N GLU A 319 12.14 9.63 9.25
CA GLU A 319 12.44 10.45 8.09
C GLU A 319 12.76 9.59 6.86
N LEU A 320 12.36 10.07 5.68
CA LEU A 320 12.68 9.44 4.41
C LEU A 320 14.20 9.34 4.23
N CYS A 321 14.64 8.15 3.84
CA CYS A 321 16.06 7.91 3.58
C CYS A 321 16.51 8.67 2.33
N SER A 322 17.70 9.29 2.38
CA SER A 322 18.34 9.94 1.22
C SER A 322 18.90 8.90 0.24
N GLY A 323 18.00 8.17 -0.44
CA GLY A 323 18.29 6.97 -1.22
C GLY A 323 17.92 5.70 -0.46
N PHE A 324 18.79 4.68 -0.51
CA PHE A 324 18.60 3.46 0.29
C PHE A 324 18.74 3.74 1.78
N CYS A 325 17.90 3.12 2.61
CA CYS A 325 17.98 3.28 4.06
C CYS A 325 19.27 2.70 4.63
N PRO A 326 19.86 3.36 5.65
CA PRO A 326 21.11 2.90 6.21
C PRO A 326 21.01 1.46 6.72
N LYS A 327 21.79 0.56 6.12
CA LYS A 327 21.96 -0.81 6.57
C LYS A 327 23.43 -1.03 6.89
N VAL A 328 23.70 -1.38 8.15
CA VAL A 328 25.04 -1.73 8.62
C VAL A 328 25.24 -3.23 8.40
N CYS A 329 26.34 -3.57 7.75
CA CYS A 329 26.70 -4.96 7.45
C CYS A 329 28.11 -5.25 7.92
N GLU A 330 28.33 -6.48 8.37
CA GLU A 330 29.65 -6.94 8.78
C GLU A 330 30.58 -7.08 7.57
N GLY A 331 31.80 -6.59 7.69
CA GLY A 331 32.85 -6.71 6.67
C GLY A 331 33.55 -8.06 6.67
N THR A 332 34.71 -8.12 6.01
CA THR A 332 35.61 -9.26 5.98
C THR A 332 36.81 -9.06 6.91
N GLY A 333 37.56 -10.12 7.17
CA GLY A 333 38.79 -10.13 7.99
C GLY A 333 38.74 -11.08 9.18
N ALA A 334 37.57 -11.62 9.53
CA ALA A 334 37.47 -12.73 10.48
C ALA A 334 37.99 -14.03 9.84
N GLU A 335 38.43 -15.00 10.65
CA GLU A 335 38.98 -16.28 10.15
C GLU A 335 38.01 -17.01 9.21
N HIS A 336 36.72 -16.97 9.50
CA HIS A 336 35.67 -17.60 8.71
C HIS A 336 35.22 -16.75 7.49
N ARG A 337 35.80 -15.55 7.30
CA ARG A 337 35.37 -14.59 6.28
C ARG A 337 36.52 -13.68 5.84
N GLN A 338 37.57 -14.28 5.31
CA GLN A 338 38.81 -13.56 4.98
C GLN A 338 38.69 -12.65 3.75
N THR A 339 37.84 -13.03 2.78
CA THR A 339 37.62 -12.31 1.52
C THR A 339 36.13 -12.27 1.19
N VAL A 340 35.74 -11.35 0.31
CA VAL A 340 34.44 -11.43 -0.37
C VAL A 340 34.53 -12.57 -1.38
N ASP A 341 33.54 -13.45 -1.38
CA ASP A 341 33.46 -14.65 -2.22
C ASP A 341 32.01 -15.01 -2.56
N SER A 342 31.82 -16.05 -3.37
CA SER A 342 30.51 -16.49 -3.85
C SER A 342 29.55 -16.96 -2.74
N SER A 343 30.07 -17.40 -1.59
CA SER A 343 29.26 -17.88 -0.46
C SER A 343 28.68 -16.74 0.37
N ASN A 344 29.34 -15.58 0.38
CA ASN A 344 29.08 -14.53 1.35
C ASN A 344 28.62 -13.20 0.73
N ILE A 345 28.79 -13.02 -0.59
CA ILE A 345 28.45 -11.79 -1.32
C ILE A 345 26.99 -11.32 -1.12
N ASP A 346 26.04 -12.25 -1.01
CA ASP A 346 24.61 -11.92 -0.89
C ASP A 346 24.26 -11.28 0.47
N SER A 347 25.12 -11.40 1.50
CA SER A 347 24.90 -10.69 2.75
C SER A 347 25.13 -9.18 2.63
N PHE A 348 25.79 -8.72 1.55
CA PHE A 348 26.03 -7.32 1.27
C PHE A 348 24.89 -6.61 0.52
N ILE A 349 23.80 -7.32 0.21
CA ILE A 349 22.64 -6.73 -0.47
C ILE A 349 22.06 -5.57 0.37
N ASN A 350 21.92 -4.40 -0.27
CA ASN A 350 21.42 -3.14 0.28
C ASN A 350 22.25 -2.55 1.43
N CYS A 351 23.51 -2.95 1.60
CA CYS A 351 24.37 -2.41 2.64
C CYS A 351 24.88 -1.02 2.28
N THR A 352 24.66 -0.04 3.15
CA THR A 352 25.18 1.32 2.96
C THR A 352 26.44 1.59 3.77
N LYS A 353 26.64 0.84 4.86
CA LYS A 353 27.79 0.96 5.75
C LYS A 353 28.38 -0.42 6.03
N ILE A 354 29.68 -0.56 5.81
CA ILE A 354 30.43 -1.77 6.17
C ILE A 354 31.14 -1.52 7.49
N GLN A 355 30.77 -2.31 8.50
CA GLN A 355 31.46 -2.38 9.77
C GLN A 355 32.60 -3.41 9.65
N GLY A 356 33.82 -2.91 9.55
CA GLY A 356 35.02 -3.69 9.30
C GLY A 356 35.66 -3.33 7.97
N SER A 357 36.34 -4.30 7.38
CA SER A 357 37.09 -4.15 6.13
C SER A 357 36.37 -4.80 4.95
N LEU A 358 36.79 -4.49 3.72
CA LEU A 358 36.48 -5.31 2.54
C LEU A 358 37.79 -5.79 1.91
N HIS A 359 37.87 -7.10 1.69
CA HIS A 359 39.03 -7.78 1.12
C HIS A 359 38.59 -8.52 -0.14
N PHE A 360 39.29 -8.30 -1.25
CA PHE A 360 39.09 -8.99 -2.52
C PHE A 360 40.40 -9.69 -2.89
N LEU A 361 40.48 -10.97 -2.54
CA LEU A 361 41.66 -11.81 -2.73
C LEU A 361 41.43 -12.80 -3.87
N VAL A 362 42.52 -13.41 -4.36
CA VAL A 362 42.47 -14.41 -5.44
C VAL A 362 41.53 -15.57 -5.10
N THR A 363 41.56 -16.05 -3.86
CA THR A 363 40.68 -17.13 -3.38
C THR A 363 39.19 -16.76 -3.37
N GLY A 364 38.87 -15.47 -3.30
CA GLY A 364 37.49 -15.00 -3.35
C GLY A 364 36.98 -14.80 -4.78
N ILE A 365 37.82 -14.20 -5.64
CA ILE A 365 37.47 -13.88 -7.02
C ILE A 365 37.50 -15.14 -7.90
N LEU A 366 38.60 -15.89 -7.87
CA LEU A 366 38.77 -17.09 -8.71
C LEU A 366 38.21 -18.36 -8.06
N GLY A 367 37.84 -18.32 -6.79
CA GLY A 367 37.36 -19.45 -6.01
C GLY A 367 38.45 -20.10 -5.16
N ASP A 368 38.01 -20.94 -4.23
CA ASP A 368 38.86 -21.67 -3.29
C ASP A 368 38.43 -23.13 -3.22
N ASP A 369 39.17 -23.97 -3.96
CA ASP A 369 38.90 -25.41 -4.04
C ASP A 369 39.06 -26.11 -2.69
N TYR A 370 39.93 -25.63 -1.80
CA TYR A 370 40.16 -26.24 -0.49
C TYR A 370 38.93 -26.09 0.42
N ASN A 371 38.29 -24.93 0.37
CA ASN A 371 37.07 -24.62 1.11
C ASN A 371 35.78 -24.87 0.31
N ASN A 372 35.89 -25.46 -0.91
CA ASN A 372 34.77 -25.73 -1.82
C ASN A 372 33.94 -24.48 -2.15
N ILE A 373 34.61 -23.35 -2.40
CA ILE A 373 34.01 -22.07 -2.78
C ILE A 373 34.23 -21.87 -4.27
N SER A 374 33.15 -21.72 -5.03
CA SER A 374 33.24 -21.44 -6.47
C SER A 374 33.73 -20.02 -6.73
N SER A 375 34.21 -19.76 -7.95
CA SER A 375 34.53 -18.41 -8.42
C SER A 375 33.35 -17.45 -8.25
N LEU A 376 33.66 -16.16 -8.04
CA LEU A 376 32.67 -15.12 -7.84
C LEU A 376 32.16 -14.62 -9.20
N ASP A 377 30.85 -14.63 -9.40
CA ASP A 377 30.23 -13.98 -10.55
C ASP A 377 30.44 -12.46 -10.45
N ALA A 378 31.15 -11.88 -11.42
CA ALA A 378 31.46 -10.45 -11.49
C ALA A 378 30.21 -9.57 -11.38
N LYS A 379 29.06 -10.00 -11.91
CA LYS A 379 27.80 -9.24 -11.82
C LYS A 379 27.30 -9.11 -10.38
N LYS A 380 27.62 -10.04 -9.50
CA LYS A 380 27.22 -9.95 -8.09
C LYS A 380 27.94 -8.84 -7.32
N LEU A 381 29.08 -8.33 -7.81
CA LEU A 381 29.77 -7.20 -7.17
C LEU A 381 28.95 -5.90 -7.20
N GLU A 382 27.93 -5.82 -8.05
CA GLU A 382 26.96 -4.72 -8.10
C GLU A 382 26.27 -4.42 -6.76
N VAL A 383 26.21 -5.39 -5.83
CA VAL A 383 25.67 -5.17 -4.48
C VAL A 383 26.38 -4.03 -3.74
N PHE A 384 27.66 -3.77 -4.06
CA PHE A 384 28.45 -2.73 -3.44
C PHE A 384 28.11 -1.31 -3.94
N LYS A 385 27.30 -1.15 -4.99
CA LYS A 385 26.89 0.19 -5.48
C LYS A 385 26.14 1.01 -4.44
N THR A 386 25.59 0.36 -3.43
CA THR A 386 24.87 1.00 -2.31
C THR A 386 25.79 1.42 -1.16
N VAL A 387 27.02 0.91 -1.10
CA VAL A 387 27.97 1.18 -0.02
C VAL A 387 28.48 2.62 -0.11
N ARG A 388 28.29 3.37 0.97
CA ARG A 388 28.74 4.76 1.13
C ARG A 388 29.90 4.91 2.09
N GLU A 389 30.07 3.97 3.02
CA GLU A 389 31.05 4.08 4.09
C GLU A 389 31.65 2.71 4.45
N ILE A 390 32.97 2.68 4.61
CA ILE A 390 33.73 1.53 5.14
C ILE A 390 34.47 2.00 6.38
N THR A 391 34.30 1.31 7.53
CA THR A 391 34.93 1.77 8.78
C THR A 391 36.43 1.50 8.84
N ASP A 392 36.91 0.43 8.22
CA ASP A 392 38.31 0.04 8.31
C ASP A 392 39.00 0.27 6.95
N ILE A 393 39.31 -0.79 6.20
CA ILE A 393 40.05 -0.69 4.94
C ILE A 393 39.29 -1.28 3.75
N LEU A 394 39.64 -0.80 2.55
CA LEU A 394 39.32 -1.44 1.28
C LEU A 394 40.61 -2.01 0.68
N ASN A 395 40.69 -3.34 0.55
CA ASN A 395 41.86 -4.06 0.06
C ASN A 395 41.52 -4.93 -1.15
N ILE A 396 42.03 -4.55 -2.32
CA ILE A 396 41.77 -5.22 -3.59
C ILE A 396 43.10 -5.74 -4.15
N GLN A 397 43.24 -7.06 -4.18
CA GLN A 397 44.42 -7.78 -4.68
C GLN A 397 44.09 -8.71 -5.85
N SER A 398 42.80 -8.93 -6.11
CA SER A 398 42.29 -9.64 -7.27
C SER A 398 40.97 -8.99 -7.68
N TRP A 399 40.69 -8.99 -8.98
CA TRP A 399 39.47 -8.43 -9.56
C TRP A 399 39.08 -9.23 -10.81
N PRO A 400 37.78 -9.33 -11.14
CA PRO A 400 37.35 -10.02 -12.35
C PRO A 400 37.93 -9.37 -13.62
N GLU A 401 38.33 -10.20 -14.59
CA GLU A 401 38.96 -9.73 -15.84
C GLU A 401 37.97 -8.96 -16.73
N GLU A 402 36.68 -9.22 -16.59
CA GLU A 402 35.60 -8.56 -17.35
C GLU A 402 35.33 -7.12 -16.89
N LEU A 403 35.85 -6.73 -15.71
CA LEU A 403 35.68 -5.40 -15.13
C LEU A 403 37.00 -4.62 -15.23
N ASN A 404 36.93 -3.43 -15.82
CA ASN A 404 38.09 -2.55 -16.05
C ASN A 404 38.17 -1.37 -15.06
N ASP A 405 37.23 -1.28 -14.12
CA ASP A 405 37.20 -0.25 -13.07
C ASP A 405 36.63 -0.79 -11.74
N LEU A 406 36.59 0.07 -10.72
CA LEU A 406 35.98 -0.21 -9.42
C LEU A 406 34.65 0.55 -9.23
N SER A 407 33.92 0.83 -10.32
CA SER A 407 32.67 1.62 -10.31
C SER A 407 31.52 0.96 -9.52
N VAL A 408 31.67 -0.31 -9.14
CA VAL A 408 30.82 -0.95 -8.13
C VAL A 408 30.88 -0.21 -6.78
N PHE A 409 31.93 0.56 -6.50
CA PHE A 409 32.06 1.46 -5.35
C PHE A 409 31.78 2.92 -5.70
N SER A 410 31.04 3.21 -6.77
CA SER A 410 30.76 4.58 -7.22
C SER A 410 30.00 5.46 -6.21
N SER A 411 29.36 4.87 -5.19
CA SER A 411 28.70 5.58 -4.09
C SER A 411 29.56 5.71 -2.83
N LEU A 412 30.75 5.11 -2.79
CA LEU A 412 31.62 5.12 -1.62
C LEU A 412 32.13 6.54 -1.38
N THR A 413 31.74 7.13 -0.25
CA THR A 413 32.09 8.51 0.13
C THR A 413 33.27 8.56 1.09
N THR A 414 33.33 7.60 2.02
CA THR A 414 34.22 7.66 3.18
C THR A 414 34.85 6.31 3.47
N ILE A 415 36.18 6.30 3.66
CA ILE A 415 36.92 5.20 4.27
C ILE A 415 37.49 5.70 5.60
N GLN A 416 37.04 5.17 6.74
CA GLN A 416 37.48 5.73 8.02
C GLN A 416 38.88 5.28 8.44
N GLY A 417 39.32 4.07 8.10
CA GLY A 417 40.64 3.59 8.50
C GLY A 417 40.80 3.35 10.01
N ARG A 418 39.75 2.89 10.72
CA ARG A 418 39.81 2.62 12.17
C ARG A 418 40.80 1.51 12.52
N SER A 419 40.85 0.47 11.69
CA SER A 419 41.84 -0.59 11.71
C SER A 419 42.55 -0.58 10.36
N LEU A 420 43.88 -0.65 10.34
CA LEU A 420 44.70 -0.48 9.14
C LEU A 420 45.46 -1.77 8.81
N TYR A 421 45.61 -2.09 7.52
CA TYR A 421 46.57 -3.12 7.10
C TYR A 421 47.94 -2.49 6.92
N LYS A 422 48.87 -2.83 7.84
CA LYS A 422 50.15 -2.12 8.02
C LYS A 422 49.92 -0.63 8.30
N ARG A 423 49.89 0.20 7.25
CA ARG A 423 49.64 1.65 7.33
C ARG A 423 48.61 2.14 6.33
N PHE A 424 47.98 1.25 5.56
CA PHE A 424 47.13 1.60 4.44
C PHE A 424 45.66 1.36 4.77
N SER A 425 44.80 2.27 4.28
CA SER A 425 43.34 2.17 4.37
C SER A 425 42.68 1.91 3.01
N LEU A 426 43.39 2.20 1.92
CA LEU A 426 43.03 1.81 0.56
C LEU A 426 44.20 1.10 -0.10
N MET A 427 43.98 -0.11 -0.58
CA MET A 427 44.97 -0.90 -1.31
C MET A 427 44.38 -1.44 -2.61
N VAL A 428 45.04 -1.20 -3.74
CA VAL A 428 44.69 -1.71 -5.07
C VAL A 428 45.98 -2.16 -5.76
N MET A 429 46.18 -3.46 -5.94
CA MET A 429 47.46 -3.97 -6.45
C MET A 429 47.34 -5.23 -7.29
N HIS A 430 48.25 -5.37 -8.27
CA HIS A 430 48.35 -6.54 -9.16
C HIS A 430 47.08 -6.81 -9.99
N ILE A 431 46.40 -5.76 -10.48
CA ILE A 431 45.18 -5.90 -11.28
C ILE A 431 45.46 -5.49 -12.74
N PRO A 432 45.69 -6.45 -13.66
CA PRO A 432 46.07 -6.14 -15.04
C PRO A 432 44.91 -5.62 -15.89
N SER A 433 43.66 -5.97 -15.58
CA SER A 433 42.47 -5.51 -16.32
C SER A 433 42.08 -4.06 -16.02
N LEU A 434 42.59 -3.48 -14.93
CA LEU A 434 42.15 -2.20 -14.40
C LEU A 434 42.72 -1.02 -15.21
N THR A 435 41.84 -0.20 -15.80
CA THR A 435 42.20 0.99 -16.58
C THR A 435 41.87 2.31 -15.86
N SER A 436 40.90 2.30 -14.93
CA SER A 436 40.52 3.44 -14.10
C SER A 436 40.03 2.99 -12.72
N LEU A 437 39.96 3.91 -11.75
CA LEU A 437 39.48 3.58 -10.40
C LEU A 437 37.96 3.69 -10.27
N GLY A 438 37.33 4.71 -10.87
CA GLY A 438 35.86 4.84 -10.83
C GLY A 438 35.26 5.22 -9.46
N LEU A 439 36.07 5.66 -8.50
CA LEU A 439 35.65 6.02 -7.13
C LEU A 439 35.03 7.43 -7.04
N ARG A 440 34.08 7.74 -7.93
CA ARG A 440 33.57 9.11 -8.17
C ARG A 440 33.02 9.84 -6.94
N SER A 441 32.46 9.13 -5.98
CA SER A 441 31.88 9.72 -4.75
C SER A 441 32.87 9.84 -3.61
N LEU A 442 34.10 9.31 -3.74
CA LEU A 442 35.06 9.33 -2.65
C LEU A 442 35.47 10.77 -2.33
N ARG A 443 35.31 11.17 -1.07
CA ARG A 443 35.62 12.52 -0.58
C ARG A 443 36.57 12.49 0.60
N GLU A 444 36.49 11.46 1.45
CA GLU A 444 37.23 11.42 2.71
C GLU A 444 37.89 10.05 2.98
N ILE A 445 39.17 10.10 3.36
CA ILE A 445 39.92 9.01 3.98
C ILE A 445 40.41 9.51 5.35
N ASN A 446 39.83 9.02 6.43
CA ASN A 446 40.07 9.63 7.76
C ASN A 446 41.44 9.25 8.34
N ASP A 447 41.83 7.98 8.26
CA ASP A 447 43.15 7.52 8.66
C ASP A 447 43.71 6.47 7.67
N GLY A 448 45.02 6.23 7.74
CA GLY A 448 45.76 5.39 6.80
C GLY A 448 46.26 6.11 5.55
N SER A 449 47.18 5.47 4.84
CA SER A 449 47.73 5.91 3.54
C SER A 449 47.11 5.12 2.39
N VAL A 450 47.43 5.50 1.15
CA VAL A 450 46.95 4.81 -0.06
C VAL A 450 48.07 4.01 -0.71
N TYR A 451 47.79 2.77 -1.12
CA TYR A 451 48.69 1.89 -1.87
C TYR A 451 48.04 1.48 -3.19
N ILE A 452 48.50 2.03 -4.31
CA ILE A 452 48.04 1.68 -5.66
C ILE A 452 49.27 1.35 -6.49
N SER A 453 49.53 0.07 -6.71
CA SER A 453 50.79 -0.32 -7.36
C SER A 453 50.67 -1.63 -8.12
N GLN A 454 51.42 -1.75 -9.21
CA GLN A 454 51.45 -2.93 -10.08
C GLN A 454 50.12 -3.13 -10.81
N ASN A 455 49.55 -2.04 -11.33
CA ASN A 455 48.37 -2.07 -12.19
C ASN A 455 48.78 -1.50 -13.55
N ASP A 456 49.28 -2.35 -14.43
CA ASP A 456 50.03 -1.95 -15.63
C ASP A 456 49.23 -1.11 -16.63
N ASN A 457 47.90 -1.24 -16.63
CA ASN A 457 46.99 -0.51 -17.52
C ASN A 457 46.28 0.68 -16.85
N LEU A 458 46.54 0.94 -15.56
CA LEU A 458 45.79 1.93 -14.78
C LEU A 458 46.20 3.37 -15.10
N CYS A 459 45.27 4.13 -15.67
CA CYS A 459 45.36 5.58 -15.89
C CYS A 459 44.58 6.38 -14.84
N TYR A 460 44.54 7.72 -14.97
CA TYR A 460 43.80 8.68 -14.15
C TYR A 460 44.23 8.85 -12.68
N HIS A 461 44.87 7.85 -12.07
CA HIS A 461 45.31 7.87 -10.67
C HIS A 461 46.24 9.06 -10.33
N HIS A 462 46.97 9.58 -11.33
CA HIS A 462 47.86 10.74 -11.22
C HIS A 462 47.12 12.08 -11.23
N THR A 463 45.88 12.12 -11.72
CA THR A 463 45.08 13.37 -11.76
C THR A 463 44.46 13.70 -10.42
N VAL A 464 44.31 12.71 -9.54
CA VAL A 464 43.68 12.86 -8.22
C VAL A 464 44.67 13.47 -7.25
N ASN A 465 44.32 14.61 -6.65
CA ASN A 465 45.08 15.16 -5.54
C ASN A 465 44.74 14.43 -4.23
N TRP A 466 45.38 13.28 -4.00
CA TRP A 466 45.18 12.43 -2.82
C TRP A 466 45.33 13.15 -1.48
N THR A 467 46.14 14.22 -1.42
CA THR A 467 46.35 14.97 -0.18
C THR A 467 45.07 15.67 0.32
N GLN A 468 44.17 16.02 -0.59
CA GLN A 468 42.89 16.68 -0.26
C GLN A 468 41.84 15.71 0.30
N LEU A 469 42.01 14.40 0.10
CA LEU A 469 41.09 13.39 0.61
C LEU A 469 41.36 13.05 2.08
N PHE A 470 42.54 13.36 2.62
CA PHE A 470 42.90 13.00 3.99
C PHE A 470 42.41 14.02 5.01
N ARG A 471 41.82 13.54 6.11
CA ARG A 471 41.55 14.39 7.28
C ARG A 471 42.77 14.48 8.21
N GLY A 472 43.06 15.69 8.68
CA GLY A 472 44.09 15.99 9.69
C GLY A 472 45.48 16.30 9.13
N ARG A 473 46.39 16.76 9.99
CA ARG A 473 47.75 17.23 9.63
C ARG A 473 48.84 16.14 9.62
N ARG A 474 48.48 14.86 9.66
CA ARG A 474 49.47 13.76 9.66
C ARG A 474 50.05 13.59 8.26
N VAL A 475 51.38 13.55 8.16
CA VAL A 475 52.08 13.23 6.89
C VAL A 475 51.73 11.80 6.48
N ARG A 476 51.14 11.64 5.29
CA ARG A 476 50.80 10.33 4.72
C ARG A 476 51.85 9.92 3.68
N VAL A 477 52.21 8.65 3.67
CA VAL A 477 53.20 8.09 2.72
C VAL A 477 52.46 7.17 1.76
N ASN A 478 51.95 7.76 0.68
CA ASN A 478 51.29 7.03 -0.39
C ASN A 478 52.30 6.27 -1.24
N ASN A 479 51.90 5.14 -1.81
CA ASN A 479 52.68 4.41 -2.80
C ASN A 479 51.83 4.24 -4.07
N LEU A 480 52.18 4.97 -5.13
CA LEU A 480 51.42 5.03 -6.38
C LEU A 480 52.27 4.54 -7.58
N ASN A 481 53.23 3.64 -7.33
CA ASN A 481 54.28 3.29 -8.29
C ASN A 481 53.90 2.08 -9.16
N ASN A 482 54.63 1.85 -10.26
CA ASN A 482 54.43 0.69 -11.16
C ASN A 482 52.98 0.60 -11.68
N ASN A 483 52.42 1.73 -12.10
CA ASN A 483 51.18 1.81 -12.87
C ASN A 483 51.50 2.45 -14.24
N LYS A 484 50.53 2.51 -15.15
CA LYS A 484 50.76 3.11 -16.48
C LYS A 484 51.26 4.56 -16.39
N PRO A 485 52.40 4.90 -17.03
CA PRO A 485 52.95 6.26 -16.98
C PRO A 485 52.01 7.31 -17.58
N LEU A 486 52.00 8.52 -16.99
CA LEU A 486 51.13 9.62 -17.43
C LEU A 486 51.29 9.94 -18.92
N ALA A 487 52.52 9.95 -19.43
CA ALA A 487 52.79 10.27 -20.83
C ALA A 487 52.12 9.28 -21.80
N GLU A 488 52.11 7.99 -21.45
CA GLU A 488 51.46 6.95 -22.24
C GLU A 488 49.94 7.05 -22.16
N CYS A 489 49.38 7.27 -20.97
CA CYS A 489 47.95 7.53 -20.80
C CYS A 489 47.48 8.70 -21.67
N VAL A 490 48.22 9.81 -21.68
CA VAL A 490 47.89 10.99 -22.48
C VAL A 490 48.00 10.71 -23.98
N ALA A 491 49.04 9.97 -24.42
CA ALA A 491 49.21 9.60 -25.81
C ALA A 491 48.09 8.68 -26.33
N GLU A 492 47.55 7.83 -25.46
CA GLU A 492 46.40 6.94 -25.74
C GLU A 492 45.04 7.66 -25.59
N GLY A 493 45.02 8.94 -25.22
CA GLY A 493 43.79 9.72 -25.05
C GLY A 493 43.05 9.44 -23.73
N HIS A 494 43.68 8.75 -22.78
CA HIS A 494 43.14 8.52 -21.43
C HIS A 494 43.33 9.76 -20.54
N VAL A 495 42.54 10.80 -20.83
CA VAL A 495 42.53 12.09 -20.12
C VAL A 495 41.14 12.42 -19.59
N CYS A 496 41.06 13.31 -18.59
CA CYS A 496 39.79 13.74 -18.01
C CYS A 496 38.89 14.42 -19.06
N ASP A 497 37.58 14.33 -18.85
CA ASP A 497 36.59 14.98 -19.70
C ASP A 497 36.79 16.51 -19.74
N PRO A 498 36.57 17.18 -20.89
CA PRO A 498 36.68 18.64 -20.99
C PRO A 498 35.78 19.44 -20.04
N LEU A 499 34.73 18.81 -19.47
CA LEU A 499 33.85 19.43 -18.49
C LEU A 499 34.38 19.31 -17.04
N CYS A 500 35.41 18.50 -16.81
CA CYS A 500 36.10 18.45 -15.52
C CYS A 500 36.92 19.72 -15.29
N SER A 501 36.99 20.16 -14.02
CA SER A 501 37.93 21.20 -13.62
C SER A 501 39.36 20.65 -13.58
N ASP A 502 40.32 21.53 -13.26
CA ASP A 502 41.73 21.14 -13.10
C ASP A 502 41.99 20.32 -11.83
N SER A 503 40.93 19.97 -11.07
CA SER A 503 41.01 19.10 -9.89
C SER A 503 41.24 17.63 -10.23
N GLY A 504 41.05 17.23 -11.49
CA GLY A 504 41.25 15.84 -11.96
C GLY A 504 39.96 15.00 -12.01
N CYS A 505 40.12 13.70 -12.22
CA CYS A 505 39.01 12.76 -12.40
C CYS A 505 39.38 11.32 -11.97
N TRP A 506 38.35 10.51 -11.72
CA TRP A 506 38.49 9.10 -11.34
C TRP A 506 38.53 8.13 -12.52
N GLY A 507 38.26 8.63 -13.72
CA GLY A 507 38.11 7.86 -14.96
C GLY A 507 37.61 8.75 -16.11
N PRO A 508 37.25 8.15 -17.26
CA PRO A 508 36.72 8.88 -18.41
C PRO A 508 35.28 9.33 -18.19
N GLY A 509 34.89 10.43 -18.86
CA GLY A 509 33.51 10.92 -18.88
C GLY A 509 33.19 11.98 -17.81
N PRO A 510 32.09 12.73 -18.01
CA PRO A 510 31.77 13.90 -17.19
C PRO A 510 31.24 13.59 -15.79
N ASP A 511 30.89 12.34 -15.48
CA ASP A 511 30.46 11.89 -14.15
C ASP A 511 31.61 11.39 -13.26
N GLN A 512 32.84 11.34 -13.79
CA GLN A 512 34.04 10.93 -13.06
C GLN A 512 34.88 12.11 -12.55
N CYS A 513 34.47 13.35 -12.84
CA CYS A 513 35.20 14.54 -12.41
C CYS A 513 35.21 14.68 -10.88
N LEU A 514 36.34 15.13 -10.32
CA LEU A 514 36.42 15.50 -8.90
C LEU A 514 35.60 16.78 -8.61
N SER A 515 35.58 17.71 -9.56
CA SER A 515 34.70 18.88 -9.57
C SER A 515 34.46 19.36 -11.00
N CYS A 516 33.31 20.01 -11.22
CA CYS A 516 32.92 20.47 -12.54
C CYS A 516 33.50 21.85 -12.85
N ARG A 517 33.82 22.08 -14.13
CA ARG A 517 34.33 23.38 -14.60
C ARG A 517 33.24 24.47 -14.61
N ASN A 518 32.03 24.10 -15.02
CA ASN A 518 30.89 25.02 -15.14
C ASN A 518 29.78 24.66 -14.15
N TYR A 519 28.99 23.64 -14.47
CA TYR A 519 27.83 23.24 -13.68
C TYR A 519 27.80 21.73 -13.48
N SER A 520 27.06 21.28 -12.46
CA SER A 520 26.78 19.87 -12.22
C SER A 520 25.27 19.60 -12.32
N ARG A 521 24.90 18.44 -12.84
CA ARG A 521 23.53 17.92 -12.81
C ARG A 521 23.59 16.46 -12.36
N ASP A 522 22.96 16.15 -11.23
CA ASP A 522 22.92 14.80 -10.66
C ASP A 522 24.30 14.14 -10.53
N GLY A 523 25.33 14.93 -10.17
CA GLY A 523 26.71 14.45 -10.04
C GLY A 523 27.50 14.32 -11.34
N SER A 524 26.94 14.68 -12.50
CA SER A 524 27.66 14.74 -13.78
C SER A 524 27.88 16.19 -14.21
N CYS A 525 29.07 16.49 -14.76
CA CYS A 525 29.42 17.81 -15.23
C CYS A 525 28.75 18.16 -16.55
N VAL A 526 28.23 19.37 -16.65
CA VAL A 526 27.46 19.84 -17.82
C VAL A 526 27.88 21.25 -18.21
N GLY A 527 27.84 21.55 -19.51
CA GLY A 527 28.25 22.86 -20.00
C GLY A 527 27.34 24.00 -19.54
N SER A 528 26.04 23.74 -19.34
CA SER A 528 25.03 24.71 -18.91
C SER A 528 23.80 24.01 -18.31
N CYS A 529 23.11 24.69 -17.38
CA CYS A 529 21.80 24.26 -16.90
C CYS A 529 20.69 24.61 -17.92
N LYS A 530 19.51 24.01 -17.74
CA LYS A 530 18.31 24.25 -18.55
C LYS A 530 17.62 25.56 -18.19
N PHE A 531 18.33 26.68 -18.32
CA PHE A 531 17.83 28.01 -17.95
C PHE A 531 16.72 28.50 -18.89
N LEU A 532 16.97 28.43 -20.21
CA LEU A 532 16.15 29.06 -21.26
C LEU A 532 15.37 28.06 -22.13
N SER A 533 15.77 26.79 -22.11
CA SER A 533 15.18 25.71 -22.91
C SER A 533 15.37 24.36 -22.21
N GLY A 534 14.56 23.37 -22.58
CA GLY A 534 14.53 22.05 -21.95
C GLY A 534 13.49 21.91 -20.84
N ALA A 535 13.26 20.65 -20.43
CA ALA A 535 12.39 20.26 -19.33
C ALA A 535 13.09 19.17 -18.47
N PRO A 536 12.93 19.20 -17.13
CA PRO A 536 12.42 20.33 -16.35
C PRO A 536 13.30 21.59 -16.52
N ARG A 537 12.75 22.77 -16.21
CA ARG A 537 13.57 24.00 -16.15
C ARG A 537 14.40 24.01 -14.90
N GLU A 538 15.58 24.61 -15.00
CA GLU A 538 16.57 24.61 -13.93
C GLU A 538 17.03 26.04 -13.62
N PHE A 539 17.44 26.24 -12.38
CA PHE A 539 18.29 27.35 -11.96
C PHE A 539 19.61 26.78 -11.43
N ALA A 540 20.62 27.64 -11.28
CA ALA A 540 21.90 27.24 -10.70
C ALA A 540 22.01 27.77 -9.28
N ARG A 541 22.38 26.89 -8.34
CA ARG A 541 22.75 27.30 -6.98
C ARG A 541 24.10 28.01 -6.99
N SER A 542 24.45 28.61 -5.85
CA SER A 542 25.72 29.32 -5.67
C SER A 542 26.97 28.44 -5.87
N ASP A 543 26.83 27.13 -5.72
CA ASP A 543 27.88 26.11 -5.92
C ASP A 543 27.94 25.56 -7.36
N GLY A 544 27.08 26.03 -8.26
CA GLY A 544 27.01 25.58 -9.65
C GLY A 544 26.16 24.33 -9.87
N GLU A 545 25.43 23.84 -8.86
CA GLU A 545 24.49 22.73 -9.03
C GLU A 545 23.22 23.18 -9.77
N CYS A 546 22.88 22.47 -10.86
CA CYS A 546 21.64 22.66 -11.61
C CYS A 546 20.49 21.99 -10.85
N VAL A 547 19.55 22.79 -10.36
CA VAL A 547 18.38 22.30 -9.61
C VAL A 547 17.11 22.65 -10.34
N ALA A 548 16.18 21.70 -10.41
CA ALA A 548 14.89 21.90 -11.06
C ALA A 548 14.07 22.98 -10.35
N CYS A 549 13.38 23.80 -11.13
CA CYS A 549 12.34 24.70 -10.65
C CYS A 549 11.18 23.92 -10.02
N HIS A 550 10.42 24.56 -9.12
CA HIS A 550 9.19 23.99 -8.61
C HIS A 550 8.23 23.58 -9.75
N PRO A 551 7.54 22.44 -9.68
CA PRO A 551 6.66 21.95 -10.76
C PRO A 551 5.55 22.93 -11.18
N GLU A 552 5.12 23.77 -10.25
CA GLU A 552 4.10 24.81 -10.50
C GLU A 552 4.65 26.08 -11.17
N CYS A 553 5.96 26.17 -11.41
CA CYS A 553 6.55 27.28 -12.16
C CYS A 553 6.27 27.15 -13.66
N LYS A 554 5.71 28.20 -14.25
CA LYS A 554 5.39 28.25 -15.68
C LYS A 554 6.64 28.29 -16.55
N LEU A 555 6.66 27.46 -17.59
CA LEU A 555 7.70 27.47 -18.61
C LEU A 555 7.67 28.80 -19.39
N GLN A 556 8.77 29.56 -19.33
CA GLN A 556 8.91 30.85 -20.03
C GLN A 556 9.73 30.67 -21.31
N GLY A 557 9.20 31.09 -22.46
CA GLY A 557 9.94 31.07 -23.73
C GLY A 557 11.09 32.07 -23.72
N GLY A 558 12.35 31.61 -23.83
CA GLY A 558 13.54 32.48 -23.91
C GLY A 558 13.87 33.27 -22.65
N LYS A 559 13.21 33.00 -21.52
CA LYS A 559 13.48 33.60 -20.20
C LYS A 559 13.61 32.50 -19.15
N VAL A 560 14.18 32.86 -18.01
CA VAL A 560 14.23 31.97 -16.82
C VAL A 560 12.83 31.74 -16.26
N SER A 561 12.58 30.54 -15.72
CA SER A 561 11.28 30.14 -15.16
C SER A 561 11.19 30.28 -13.65
N CYS A 562 12.32 30.22 -12.95
CA CYS A 562 12.41 30.38 -11.50
C CYS A 562 13.75 31.01 -11.12
N THR A 563 13.82 31.49 -9.88
CA THR A 563 15.06 32.01 -9.25
C THR A 563 15.56 31.12 -8.11
N GLY A 564 14.75 30.14 -7.69
CA GLY A 564 15.10 29.16 -6.67
C GLY A 564 14.15 27.96 -6.70
N PRO A 565 14.27 27.02 -5.74
CA PRO A 565 13.52 25.77 -5.74
C PRO A 565 12.07 25.93 -5.25
N GLY A 566 11.74 27.04 -4.59
CA GLY A 566 10.43 27.28 -3.95
C GLY A 566 9.31 27.59 -4.93
N ALA A 567 8.07 27.33 -4.50
CA ALA A 567 6.87 27.67 -5.26
C ALA A 567 6.59 29.19 -5.33
N ASP A 568 7.20 29.97 -4.45
CA ASP A 568 7.20 31.42 -4.38
C ASP A 568 8.30 32.08 -5.23
N GLU A 569 9.29 31.31 -5.68
CA GLU A 569 10.42 31.79 -6.48
C GLU A 569 10.21 31.58 -7.98
N CYS A 570 8.98 31.25 -8.37
CA CYS A 570 8.55 31.15 -9.76
C CYS A 570 8.38 32.55 -10.39
N MET A 571 8.80 32.71 -11.65
CA MET A 571 8.54 33.95 -12.39
C MET A 571 7.05 34.13 -12.74
N ALA A 572 6.32 33.02 -12.90
CA ALA A 572 4.87 32.98 -13.03
C ALA A 572 4.36 31.57 -12.71
N CYS A 573 3.11 31.46 -12.24
CA CYS A 573 2.48 30.18 -11.92
C CYS A 573 1.88 29.50 -13.15
N THR A 574 1.95 28.17 -13.21
CA THR A 574 1.31 27.36 -14.24
C THR A 574 -0.21 27.33 -14.07
N ASN A 575 -0.68 27.08 -12.84
CA ASN A 575 -2.09 26.89 -12.51
C ASN A 575 -2.64 28.07 -11.69
N PHE A 576 -2.48 28.04 -10.36
CA PHE A 576 -3.05 29.02 -9.45
C PHE A 576 -1.97 29.65 -8.55
N GLN A 577 -2.30 30.79 -7.95
CA GLN A 577 -1.44 31.48 -7.00
C GLN A 577 -2.20 31.75 -5.69
N ASP A 578 -1.68 31.29 -4.57
CA ASP A 578 -2.21 31.61 -3.24
C ASP A 578 -1.18 32.40 -2.42
N GLY A 579 -1.48 33.67 -2.16
CA GLY A 579 -0.48 34.59 -1.65
C GLY A 579 0.71 34.72 -2.62
N PRO A 580 1.95 34.49 -2.17
CA PRO A 580 3.11 34.46 -3.05
C PRO A 580 3.37 33.09 -3.72
N TYR A 581 2.72 32.00 -3.29
CA TYR A 581 3.05 30.63 -3.70
C TYR A 581 2.25 30.17 -4.92
N CYS A 582 2.91 29.53 -5.88
CA CYS A 582 2.26 28.83 -6.99
C CYS A 582 1.76 27.44 -6.56
N MET A 583 0.49 27.12 -6.88
CA MET A 583 -0.16 25.87 -6.46
C MET A 583 -1.00 25.25 -7.58
N SER A 584 -1.15 23.93 -7.51
CA SER A 584 -1.96 23.15 -8.45
C SER A 584 -3.47 23.35 -8.26
N SER A 585 -3.91 23.73 -7.04
CA SER A 585 -5.30 24.05 -6.71
C SER A 585 -5.37 25.00 -5.52
N CYS A 586 -6.45 25.77 -5.42
CA CYS A 586 -6.69 26.62 -4.25
C CYS A 586 -7.03 25.80 -3.00
N PRO A 587 -6.66 26.26 -1.79
CA PRO A 587 -6.93 25.55 -0.54
C PRO A 587 -8.42 25.25 -0.38
N SER A 588 -8.74 23.96 -0.23
CA SER A 588 -10.12 23.49 -0.08
C SER A 588 -10.18 22.45 1.03
N GLY A 589 -10.82 22.80 2.14
CA GLY A 589 -10.95 21.93 3.31
C GLY A 589 -9.67 21.83 4.15
N VAL A 590 -8.84 22.86 4.18
CA VAL A 590 -7.58 22.86 4.95
C VAL A 590 -7.83 23.32 6.38
N ASN A 591 -7.24 22.64 7.37
CA ASN A 591 -7.45 22.94 8.79
C ASN A 591 -6.68 24.21 9.19
N ASP A 592 -7.34 25.12 9.92
CA ASP A 592 -6.74 26.37 10.42
C ASP A 592 -6.25 26.29 11.88
N GLY A 593 -6.21 25.09 12.46
CA GLY A 593 -5.82 24.86 13.86
C GLY A 593 -6.97 25.04 14.85
N GLN A 594 -8.14 25.51 14.40
CA GLN A 594 -9.40 25.49 15.16
C GLN A 594 -10.34 24.41 14.59
N LYS A 595 -11.60 24.37 15.05
CA LYS A 595 -12.62 23.45 14.49
C LYS A 595 -13.08 23.84 13.06
N GLY A 596 -12.44 24.82 12.42
CA GLY A 596 -12.82 25.38 11.13
C GLY A 596 -12.01 24.80 9.96
N LEU A 597 -12.66 24.71 8.79
CA LEU A 597 -12.01 24.39 7.52
C LEU A 597 -11.91 25.66 6.67
N ILE A 598 -10.78 25.83 5.99
CA ILE A 598 -10.53 26.92 5.06
C ILE A 598 -10.89 26.46 3.65
N PHE A 599 -11.69 27.29 2.98
CA PHE A 599 -12.00 27.16 1.58
C PHE A 599 -11.65 28.45 0.86
N LYS A 600 -10.98 28.32 -0.28
CA LYS A 600 -10.66 29.39 -1.22
C LYS A 600 -11.11 28.99 -2.63
N PHE A 601 -11.40 29.98 -3.46
CA PHE A 601 -11.75 29.80 -4.86
C PHE A 601 -10.79 30.61 -5.75
N PRO A 602 -10.50 30.16 -6.98
CA PRO A 602 -9.69 30.94 -7.91
C PRO A 602 -10.52 32.07 -8.55
N ASN A 603 -9.95 33.26 -8.61
CA ASN A 603 -10.49 34.36 -9.41
C ASN A 603 -10.13 34.20 -10.90
N LYS A 604 -10.51 35.18 -11.74
CA LYS A 604 -10.31 35.10 -13.19
C LYS A 604 -8.84 35.08 -13.60
N GLU A 605 -7.98 35.66 -12.78
CA GLU A 605 -6.53 35.73 -12.96
C GLU A 605 -5.81 34.51 -12.35
N GLY A 606 -6.57 33.56 -11.77
CA GLY A 606 -6.02 32.36 -11.14
C GLY A 606 -5.49 32.56 -9.72
N ARG A 607 -5.81 33.68 -9.06
CA ARG A 607 -5.42 33.94 -7.67
C ARG A 607 -6.47 33.40 -6.70
N CYS A 608 -6.04 32.77 -5.62
CA CYS A 608 -6.92 32.15 -4.64
C CYS A 608 -7.46 33.18 -3.63
N GLU A 609 -8.78 33.32 -3.57
CA GLU A 609 -9.49 34.22 -2.68
C GLU A 609 -10.35 33.45 -1.67
N PRO A 610 -10.54 33.95 -0.44
CA PRO A 610 -11.31 33.26 0.59
C PRO A 610 -12.79 33.15 0.24
N CYS A 611 -13.37 31.98 0.50
CA CYS A 611 -14.82 31.80 0.49
C CYS A 611 -15.51 32.61 1.59
N HIS A 612 -16.81 32.83 1.45
CA HIS A 612 -17.63 33.36 2.52
C HIS A 612 -17.62 32.44 3.76
N TYR A 613 -17.63 33.00 4.98
CA TYR A 613 -17.50 32.23 6.23
C TYR A 613 -18.60 31.17 6.46
N ASN A 614 -19.77 31.34 5.83
CA ASN A 614 -20.88 30.37 5.87
C ASN A 614 -20.69 29.19 4.91
N CYS A 615 -19.73 29.22 3.99
CA CYS A 615 -19.51 28.13 3.04
C CYS A 615 -18.66 27.02 3.68
N THR A 616 -19.29 26.14 4.46
CA THR A 616 -18.62 25.04 5.19
C THR A 616 -18.21 23.86 4.30
N GLN A 617 -18.67 23.84 3.04
CA GLN A 617 -18.36 22.81 2.04
C GLN A 617 -17.64 23.37 0.80
N GLY A 618 -17.18 24.62 0.86
CA GLY A 618 -16.53 25.31 -0.26
C GLY A 618 -17.45 26.19 -1.11
N CYS A 619 -16.85 26.91 -2.05
CA CYS A 619 -17.52 27.92 -2.87
C CYS A 619 -16.91 28.03 -4.28
N LEU A 620 -17.65 28.69 -5.18
CA LEU A 620 -17.18 29.09 -6.51
C LEU A 620 -16.96 30.61 -6.63
N GLY A 621 -17.20 31.34 -5.54
CA GLY A 621 -17.18 32.80 -5.51
C GLY A 621 -17.28 33.34 -4.08
N PRO A 622 -17.15 34.66 -3.91
CA PRO A 622 -16.98 35.26 -2.60
C PRO A 622 -18.29 35.43 -1.82
N ARG A 623 -19.46 35.20 -2.42
CA ARG A 623 -20.77 35.46 -1.80
C ARG A 623 -21.42 34.17 -1.30
N VAL A 624 -22.33 34.28 -0.33
CA VAL A 624 -23.10 33.13 0.22
C VAL A 624 -23.80 32.32 -0.87
N LYS A 625 -24.36 32.99 -1.89
CA LYS A 625 -25.04 32.32 -3.02
C LYS A 625 -24.11 31.43 -3.86
N ASP A 626 -22.80 31.68 -3.78
CA ASP A 626 -21.77 30.95 -4.51
C ASP A 626 -21.24 29.75 -3.69
N CYS A 627 -21.78 29.51 -2.49
CA CYS A 627 -21.52 28.28 -1.74
C CYS A 627 -22.06 27.07 -2.53
N LEU A 628 -21.34 25.95 -2.50
CA LEU A 628 -21.67 24.74 -3.25
C LEU A 628 -23.04 24.12 -2.86
N GLU A 629 -23.50 24.37 -1.63
CA GLU A 629 -24.80 23.91 -1.11
C GLU A 629 -25.99 24.58 -1.86
N THR A 630 -25.86 25.86 -2.20
CA THR A 630 -26.84 26.62 -3.01
C THR A 630 -26.75 26.32 -4.52
N ALA A 631 -25.57 25.96 -5.02
CA ALA A 631 -25.38 25.65 -6.44
C ALA A 631 -26.04 24.32 -6.88
N ARG A 632 -26.14 23.33 -5.98
CA ARG A 632 -26.89 22.10 -6.26
C ARG A 632 -28.40 22.33 -6.42
N LEU A 633 -28.96 23.28 -5.67
CA LEU A 633 -30.39 23.62 -5.74
C LEU A 633 -30.76 24.35 -7.04
N THR A 634 -29.85 25.14 -7.63
CA THR A 634 -30.13 25.88 -8.88
C THR A 634 -29.93 25.05 -10.15
N VAL A 635 -29.08 24.02 -10.14
CA VAL A 635 -28.85 23.14 -11.31
C VAL A 635 -29.90 22.00 -11.39
N SER A 636 -30.53 21.63 -10.28
CA SER A 636 -31.43 20.47 -10.21
C SER A 636 -32.85 20.69 -10.78
N SER A 637 -33.30 21.92 -11.03
CA SER A 637 -34.72 22.18 -11.37
C SER A 637 -35.07 22.01 -12.85
N GLY A 638 -34.10 22.05 -13.77
CA GLY A 638 -34.40 22.12 -15.22
C GLY A 638 -34.19 20.82 -16.00
N GLN A 639 -33.24 19.96 -15.59
CA GLN A 639 -32.81 18.83 -16.43
C GLN A 639 -33.24 17.44 -15.92
N ILE A 640 -33.58 17.31 -14.63
CA ILE A 640 -33.93 15.99 -14.05
C ILE A 640 -35.33 15.53 -14.48
N THR A 641 -36.28 16.45 -14.66
CA THR A 641 -37.64 16.13 -15.13
C THR A 641 -37.68 15.63 -16.58
N GLY A 642 -36.75 16.06 -17.44
CA GLY A 642 -36.65 15.58 -18.82
C GLY A 642 -36.08 14.16 -18.95
N ILE A 643 -35.06 13.85 -18.14
CA ILE A 643 -34.37 12.55 -18.20
C ILE A 643 -35.17 11.46 -17.47
N ALA A 644 -35.81 11.78 -16.34
CA ALA A 644 -36.60 10.82 -15.56
C ALA A 644 -37.85 10.30 -16.29
N LEU A 645 -38.39 11.04 -17.26
CA LEU A 645 -39.52 10.61 -18.08
C LEU A 645 -39.10 10.11 -19.48
N GLY A 646 -38.05 10.69 -20.07
CA GLY A 646 -37.60 10.33 -21.42
C GLY A 646 -36.90 8.97 -21.50
N VAL A 647 -36.08 8.61 -20.51
CA VAL A 647 -35.30 7.36 -20.53
C VAL A 647 -36.19 6.12 -20.35
N PRO A 648 -37.15 6.08 -19.40
CA PRO A 648 -38.08 4.95 -19.29
C PRO A 648 -38.99 4.82 -20.52
N ALA A 649 -39.49 5.94 -21.07
CA ALA A 649 -40.31 5.93 -22.27
C ALA A 649 -39.54 5.42 -23.50
N GLY A 650 -38.27 5.83 -23.66
CA GLY A 650 -37.38 5.33 -24.70
C GLY A 650 -37.06 3.84 -24.54
N LEU A 651 -36.79 3.38 -23.32
CA LEU A 651 -36.57 1.96 -23.03
C LEU A 651 -37.81 1.10 -23.30
N ILE A 652 -39.00 1.58 -22.91
CA ILE A 652 -40.26 0.89 -23.18
C ILE A 652 -40.52 0.83 -24.69
N PHE A 653 -40.29 1.93 -25.42
CA PHE A 653 -40.45 1.96 -26.86
C PHE A 653 -39.48 0.98 -27.57
N CYS A 654 -38.21 0.95 -27.14
CA CYS A 654 -37.22 -0.01 -27.65
C CYS A 654 -37.61 -1.46 -27.32
N LEU A 655 -38.14 -1.74 -26.12
CA LEU A 655 -38.62 -3.07 -25.74
C LEU A 655 -39.83 -3.49 -26.57
N VAL A 656 -40.78 -2.60 -26.84
CA VAL A 656 -41.94 -2.87 -27.70
C VAL A 656 -41.49 -3.17 -29.13
N LEU A 657 -40.57 -2.38 -29.68
CA LEU A 657 -39.99 -2.65 -31.01
C LEU A 657 -39.24 -3.99 -31.06
N PHE A 658 -38.50 -4.33 -30.01
CA PHE A 658 -37.81 -5.60 -29.89
C PHE A 658 -38.81 -6.78 -29.86
N PHE A 659 -39.87 -6.69 -29.04
CA PHE A 659 -40.91 -7.72 -28.97
C PHE A 659 -41.68 -7.86 -30.29
N LEU A 660 -42.03 -6.76 -30.95
CA LEU A 660 -42.64 -6.79 -32.28
C LEU A 660 -41.71 -7.43 -33.32
N GLY A 661 -40.41 -7.14 -33.27
CA GLY A 661 -39.39 -7.79 -34.10
C GLY A 661 -39.29 -9.29 -33.85
N VAL A 662 -39.27 -9.71 -32.58
CA VAL A 662 -39.25 -11.13 -32.18
C VAL A 662 -40.52 -11.85 -32.64
N LEU A 663 -41.71 -11.23 -32.49
CA LEU A 663 -42.98 -11.79 -32.95
C LEU A 663 -43.02 -11.89 -34.49
N TYR A 664 -42.52 -10.89 -35.20
CA TYR A 664 -42.41 -10.90 -36.66
C TYR A 664 -41.46 -12.02 -37.15
N HIS A 665 -40.28 -12.16 -36.53
CA HIS A 665 -39.34 -13.22 -36.84
C HIS A 665 -39.86 -14.62 -36.47
N ARG A 666 -40.57 -14.76 -35.34
CA ARG A 666 -41.28 -16.00 -34.98
C ARG A 666 -42.36 -16.33 -36.01
N GLY A 667 -43.14 -15.35 -36.44
CA GLY A 667 -44.16 -15.51 -37.49
C GLY A 667 -43.56 -15.98 -38.82
N LEU A 668 -42.43 -15.40 -39.24
CA LEU A 668 -41.68 -15.82 -40.42
C LEU A 668 -41.12 -17.24 -40.28
N ALA A 669 -40.56 -17.59 -39.12
CA ALA A 669 -40.02 -18.91 -38.86
C ALA A 669 -41.13 -19.98 -38.85
N ILE A 670 -42.31 -19.66 -38.29
CA ILE A 670 -43.47 -20.56 -38.30
C ILE A 670 -44.00 -20.76 -39.72
N ARG A 671 -44.09 -19.70 -40.54
CA ARG A 671 -44.46 -19.84 -41.97
C ARG A 671 -43.48 -20.73 -42.73
N ARG A 672 -42.17 -20.55 -42.54
CA ARG A 672 -41.12 -21.42 -43.12
C ARG A 672 -41.26 -22.87 -42.67
N LYS A 673 -41.47 -23.12 -41.37
CA LYS A 673 -41.65 -24.49 -40.84
C LYS A 673 -42.93 -25.15 -41.35
N ARG A 674 -44.04 -24.40 -41.50
CA ARG A 674 -45.30 -24.93 -42.05
C ARG A 674 -45.21 -25.22 -43.54
N ALA A 675 -44.50 -24.41 -44.32
CA ALA A 675 -44.22 -24.68 -45.74
C ALA A 675 -43.33 -25.92 -45.92
N MET A 676 -42.26 -26.04 -45.13
CA MET A 676 -41.37 -27.22 -45.14
C MET A 676 -42.11 -28.50 -44.75
N ARG A 677 -43.04 -28.42 -43.78
CA ARG A 677 -43.81 -29.59 -43.32
C ARG A 677 -44.85 -30.04 -44.35
N ARG A 678 -45.56 -29.10 -44.99
CA ARG A 678 -46.44 -29.41 -46.14
C ARG A 678 -45.68 -30.04 -47.31
N TYR A 679 -44.41 -29.67 -47.52
CA TYR A 679 -43.56 -30.27 -48.54
C TYR A 679 -43.05 -31.68 -48.18
N LEU A 680 -42.72 -31.94 -46.92
CA LEU A 680 -42.32 -33.26 -46.45
C LEU A 680 -43.50 -34.25 -46.39
N GLU A 681 -44.72 -33.75 -46.17
CA GLU A 681 -45.95 -34.56 -46.10
C GLU A 681 -46.61 -34.78 -47.48
N SER A 682 -46.32 -33.93 -48.50
CA SER A 682 -46.70 -34.20 -49.90
C SER A 682 -45.79 -35.28 -50.51
N GLY A 683 -45.95 -36.50 -50.03
CA GLY A 683 -45.21 -37.69 -50.44
C GLY A 683 -45.66 -38.27 -51.78
N ASP A 684 -45.73 -37.45 -52.82
CA ASP A 684 -46.02 -37.93 -54.18
C ASP A 684 -44.74 -37.88 -55.04
N SER A 685 -44.31 -39.09 -55.42
CA SER A 685 -43.21 -39.50 -56.32
C SER A 685 -41.77 -39.20 -55.87
N PHE A 686 -41.19 -40.14 -55.10
CA PHE A 686 -39.75 -40.36 -55.10
C PHE A 686 -39.46 -41.57 -55.98
N GLU A 687 -38.76 -41.38 -57.10
CA GLU A 687 -38.27 -42.51 -57.89
C GLU A 687 -37.03 -43.11 -57.23
N PRO A 688 -36.96 -44.44 -57.06
CA PRO A 688 -35.75 -45.09 -56.54
C PRO A 688 -34.66 -45.02 -57.60
N LEU A 689 -33.55 -44.34 -57.29
CA LEU A 689 -32.32 -44.53 -58.05
C LEU A 689 -31.79 -45.94 -57.73
N GLY A 690 -31.29 -46.64 -58.76
CA GLY A 690 -30.80 -48.01 -58.65
C GLY A 690 -29.77 -48.20 -57.53
N PRO A 691 -29.60 -49.43 -57.01
CA PRO A 691 -28.70 -49.68 -55.88
C PRO A 691 -27.24 -49.42 -56.29
N GLY A 692 -26.67 -48.30 -55.82
CA GLY A 692 -25.22 -48.10 -55.86
C GLY A 692 -24.51 -49.18 -55.03
N GLU A 693 -23.22 -49.43 -55.32
CA GLU A 693 -22.33 -50.53 -54.87
C GLU A 693 -22.31 -50.89 -53.35
N LYS A 694 -23.06 -50.19 -52.50
CA LYS A 694 -23.25 -50.51 -51.08
C LYS A 694 -24.72 -50.67 -50.63
N GLY A 695 -25.63 -51.00 -51.54
CA GLY A 695 -26.98 -51.52 -51.20
C GLY A 695 -27.93 -50.55 -50.49
N THR A 696 -27.66 -49.25 -50.49
CA THR A 696 -28.54 -48.23 -49.92
C THR A 696 -29.43 -47.64 -51.02
N LYS A 697 -30.75 -47.79 -50.91
CA LYS A 697 -31.72 -47.16 -51.82
C LYS A 697 -31.69 -45.64 -51.60
N VAL A 698 -31.35 -44.88 -52.63
CA VAL A 698 -31.38 -43.41 -52.61
C VAL A 698 -32.66 -42.94 -53.29
N TYR A 699 -33.48 -42.18 -52.58
CA TYR A 699 -34.68 -41.55 -53.10
C TYR A 699 -34.33 -40.12 -53.53
N ALA A 700 -34.48 -39.81 -54.80
CA ALA A 700 -34.24 -38.47 -55.35
C ALA A 700 -35.52 -37.92 -56.00
N ARG A 701 -35.64 -36.59 -56.02
CA ARG A 701 -36.70 -35.89 -56.75
C ARG A 701 -36.06 -34.87 -57.69
N ILE A 702 -36.52 -34.84 -58.93
CA ILE A 702 -36.05 -33.89 -59.94
C ILE A 702 -36.76 -32.55 -59.70
N LEU A 703 -35.98 -31.47 -59.60
CA LEU A 703 -36.48 -30.11 -59.40
C LEU A 703 -36.36 -29.32 -60.71
N ARG A 704 -37.30 -28.42 -60.98
CA ARG A 704 -37.21 -27.54 -62.15
C ARG A 704 -36.12 -26.49 -61.94
N PRO A 705 -35.39 -26.06 -62.99
CA PRO A 705 -34.36 -25.02 -62.86
C PRO A 705 -34.90 -23.69 -62.32
N SER A 706 -36.18 -23.38 -62.55
CA SER A 706 -36.85 -22.17 -62.04
C SER A 706 -37.05 -22.16 -60.52
N GLU A 707 -37.05 -23.33 -59.87
CA GLU A 707 -37.24 -23.45 -58.42
C GLU A 707 -35.95 -23.19 -57.63
N LEU A 708 -34.79 -23.35 -58.27
CA LEU A 708 -33.47 -23.23 -57.64
C LEU A 708 -32.72 -22.00 -58.13
N LYS A 709 -32.39 -21.10 -57.21
CA LYS A 709 -31.58 -19.91 -57.50
C LYS A 709 -30.25 -19.94 -56.78
N LYS A 710 -29.15 -20.04 -57.54
CA LYS A 710 -27.78 -19.86 -57.04
C LYS A 710 -27.54 -18.37 -56.76
N ILE A 711 -26.85 -18.06 -55.66
CA ILE A 711 -26.62 -16.67 -55.24
C ILE A 711 -25.13 -16.40 -55.06
N LYS A 712 -24.48 -17.17 -54.18
CA LYS A 712 -23.08 -16.93 -53.81
C LYS A 712 -22.31 -18.23 -53.89
N LEU A 713 -21.17 -18.19 -54.56
CA LEU A 713 -20.20 -19.28 -54.53
C LEU A 713 -19.69 -19.49 -53.09
N LEU A 714 -19.80 -20.73 -52.59
CA LEU A 714 -19.31 -21.11 -51.26
C LEU A 714 -17.97 -21.84 -51.32
N GLY A 715 -17.69 -22.57 -52.40
CA GLY A 715 -16.41 -23.25 -52.57
C GLY A 715 -16.38 -24.24 -53.74
N PHE A 716 -15.19 -24.77 -54.01
CA PHE A 716 -14.92 -25.80 -55.01
C PHE A 716 -14.49 -27.10 -54.34
N GLY A 717 -14.92 -28.24 -54.88
CA GLY A 717 -14.46 -29.57 -54.47
C GLY A 717 -14.18 -30.45 -55.69
N VAL A 718 -13.58 -31.62 -55.45
CA VAL A 718 -13.06 -32.54 -56.49
C VAL A 718 -14.08 -32.91 -57.59
N PHE A 719 -15.38 -32.87 -57.27
CA PHE A 719 -16.46 -33.23 -58.21
C PHE A 719 -17.46 -32.08 -58.45
N GLY A 720 -17.08 -30.82 -58.24
CA GLY A 720 -17.96 -29.69 -58.57
C GLY A 720 -17.89 -28.45 -57.68
N THR A 721 -18.80 -27.52 -57.93
CA THR A 721 -18.86 -26.20 -57.29
C THR A 721 -20.10 -26.05 -56.41
N VAL A 722 -19.92 -25.66 -55.15
CA VAL A 722 -21.02 -25.46 -54.19
C VAL A 722 -21.39 -23.99 -54.10
N HIS A 723 -22.68 -23.69 -54.24
CA HIS A 723 -23.26 -22.36 -54.12
C HIS A 723 -24.26 -22.30 -52.98
N LYS A 724 -24.31 -21.18 -52.27
CA LYS A 724 -25.45 -20.79 -51.45
C LYS A 724 -26.56 -20.37 -52.40
N GLY A 725 -27.75 -20.91 -52.19
CA GLY A 725 -28.91 -20.58 -53.00
C GLY A 725 -30.20 -20.54 -52.19
N PHE A 726 -31.29 -20.24 -52.88
CA PHE A 726 -32.64 -20.44 -52.39
C PHE A 726 -33.36 -21.45 -53.28
N TRP A 727 -34.13 -22.31 -52.65
CA TRP A 727 -35.12 -23.14 -53.29
C TRP A 727 -36.50 -22.57 -52.97
N THR A 728 -37.34 -22.41 -53.99
CA THR A 728 -38.71 -21.93 -53.85
C THR A 728 -39.61 -23.03 -54.41
N PRO A 729 -40.32 -23.80 -53.57
CA PRO A 729 -41.20 -24.86 -54.03
C PRO A 729 -42.29 -24.29 -54.95
N GLU A 730 -42.70 -25.08 -55.94
CA GLU A 730 -43.73 -24.68 -56.90
C GLU A 730 -45.06 -24.33 -56.18
N GLY A 731 -45.63 -23.16 -56.49
CA GLY A 731 -46.86 -22.66 -55.86
C GLY A 731 -46.69 -21.94 -54.51
N GLU A 732 -45.48 -21.87 -53.96
CA GLU A 732 -45.19 -21.18 -52.69
C GLU A 732 -44.33 -19.92 -52.91
N THR A 733 -44.53 -18.90 -52.07
CA THR A 733 -43.73 -17.65 -52.14
C THR A 733 -42.54 -17.65 -51.17
N VAL A 734 -42.39 -18.72 -50.39
CA VAL A 734 -41.38 -18.83 -49.34
C VAL A 734 -40.06 -19.36 -49.90
N LYS A 735 -39.01 -18.56 -49.75
CA LYS A 735 -37.63 -18.93 -50.14
C LYS A 735 -36.94 -19.71 -49.04
N ILE A 736 -36.55 -20.95 -49.32
CA ILE A 736 -35.86 -21.85 -48.39
C ILE A 736 -34.36 -21.81 -48.72
N PRO A 737 -33.48 -21.43 -47.77
CA PRO A 737 -32.04 -21.40 -48.02
C PRO A 737 -31.51 -22.83 -48.17
N VAL A 738 -30.77 -23.09 -49.26
CA VAL A 738 -30.18 -24.39 -49.58
C VAL A 738 -28.74 -24.24 -50.05
N ALA A 739 -27.96 -25.31 -49.97
CA ALA A 739 -26.68 -25.41 -50.65
C ALA A 739 -26.88 -26.17 -51.97
N ILE A 740 -26.47 -25.58 -53.08
CA ILE A 740 -26.62 -26.13 -54.44
C ILE A 740 -25.24 -26.53 -54.95
N LYS A 741 -24.98 -27.82 -55.05
CA LYS A 741 -23.76 -28.35 -55.65
C LYS A 741 -23.98 -28.59 -57.14
N THR A 742 -23.15 -27.98 -57.98
CA THR A 742 -23.12 -28.23 -59.43
C THR A 742 -21.98 -29.17 -59.70
N ILE A 743 -22.26 -30.32 -60.32
CA ILE A 743 -21.25 -31.32 -60.66
C ILE A 743 -20.68 -30.98 -62.05
N HIS A 744 -19.37 -31.11 -62.21
CA HIS A 744 -18.67 -30.93 -63.49
C HIS A 744 -18.05 -32.27 -63.91
N ASP A 745 -18.04 -32.57 -65.20
CA ASP A 745 -17.28 -33.70 -65.76
C ASP A 745 -15.78 -33.33 -65.96
N ASN A 746 -14.90 -34.31 -66.14
CA ASN A 746 -13.46 -34.18 -66.39
C ASN A 746 -13.10 -33.29 -67.60
N SER A 747 -14.08 -32.98 -68.46
CA SER A 747 -13.97 -32.08 -69.61
C SER A 747 -14.39 -30.62 -69.32
N GLY A 748 -14.85 -30.30 -68.10
CA GLY A 748 -15.23 -28.94 -67.69
C GLY A 748 -16.55 -28.41 -68.27
N ARG A 749 -17.33 -29.23 -68.98
CA ARG A 749 -18.66 -28.89 -69.49
C ARG A 749 -19.76 -29.24 -68.47
N GLN A 750 -20.78 -28.37 -68.38
CA GLN A 750 -22.00 -28.59 -67.59
C GLN A 750 -23.02 -29.36 -68.43
N THR A 751 -22.89 -30.67 -68.54
CA THR A 751 -23.83 -31.50 -69.31
C THR A 751 -24.21 -32.75 -68.52
N PHE A 752 -25.13 -32.59 -67.57
CA PHE A 752 -25.93 -33.70 -67.04
C PHE A 752 -27.38 -33.25 -66.98
N THR A 753 -28.13 -33.46 -68.06
CA THR A 753 -29.60 -33.36 -68.08
C THR A 753 -30.28 -34.73 -68.13
N GLU A 754 -29.53 -35.80 -67.93
CA GLU A 754 -30.06 -37.17 -67.83
C GLU A 754 -29.36 -37.94 -66.70
N ILE A 755 -30.11 -38.85 -66.08
CA ILE A 755 -29.67 -39.70 -64.97
C ILE A 755 -28.63 -40.68 -65.53
N THR A 756 -27.37 -40.56 -65.11
CA THR A 756 -26.37 -41.62 -65.30
C THR A 756 -26.70 -42.79 -64.38
N GLU A 757 -26.79 -43.99 -64.95
CA GLU A 757 -27.06 -45.26 -64.25
C GLU A 757 -26.10 -45.54 -63.07
#